data_AF-A0A5S4EPM6-F1
#
_entry.id   AF-A0A5S4EPM6-F1
#
_cell.length_a   1.000
_cell.length_b   1.000
_cell.length_c   1.000
_cell.angle_alpha   90.00
_cell.angle_beta   90.00
_cell.angle_gamma   90.00
#
_symmetry.space_group_name_H-M   'P 1'
#
loop_
_entity.id
_entity.type
_entity.pdbx_description
1 polymer ?
#
loop_
_entity_poly.entity_id
_entity_poly.type
_entity_poly.pdbx_seq_one_letter_code
_entity_poly.pdbx_strand_id
1 'polypeptide(L)'
;MALTQRVLLWLAYVAFVVYGSLVPLDFRLLPFDQAWATFKQLPMLKLGVESRADWIANGVLYVPVGFLSVALFGWNKGLRARFPLLVGTACFCFALALAVEFAQLYFPPRTVSRNDVIAELIGSVVGIALAFHWSAWFRKVLAALSGNLGQLAGRALQAYAVAYLLFSLFPFDFLLSKAELVAKVQSDAWGWLFAEQGTGRGPVILIAKLTAEMLAVLPLGFMLGRWNLARERPATQHAVLYGIVLGVAIETVQFFIFSGSSQGVSLLTRAIGMYGGARLWQDRISLHDLHLQPRSRKLALPLGLLYLLALVAVNGWFDHAWHGEAVASRTLAEARFLPFYYHYYTTEHAALISLVSVALMYAPVGVLAWLRWWSPAAALWVAALAATGIESSKLFLAHHPDPTNLLIGAIAAWSVSKLLQGLEQASVATRQAGLTVVTRPVIRIDEKASAGSAGHASRRACLALATILAVAAWIVIDFPFYPGLLALLLLCYAALLWFQPGLLWAAIPAAIPLLDLAPWSGRYYLDEFDFLVIVSLAVGYARVRPAPKGSCRDLPGLAVACLLALTFTVSTLYAVLPMALPDVNSFSSYYSPFNALRIARGALWALLLFALMHRFTAAGQDVRPVFAAGMGVGLAGTIAVVIWERMLFPGLLNFTDTYRVTGPFSQMHTGGADIEAYLTAALPFALLPMVQARSLAARLASGLLLLGASYAIMVTFSRAGYAGFALALIIACLLILPSRWPSAARNTARDPAPAPMQEAPASGPGALRSRVYRWAAAGLLLALAAAVAVPIYSGAFAQQRISAIGHDLAARRDHWADTLAMRDPGLITALLGMGVGRFPESHYWRSSEPRATSYRLESEHGNTFLRLGTGNPLYMEQFIRIAPGEEYTLQLDIRGPQAGKGVSVSLCEKLLLTSGLCIFKTADIAEGDGQWQSQQFRLSSGELGSGGWLARRPVKLSLANASQGRVDIDNVRLLAADGTQVSHNGDFEQGLDRWFFSVDQDLPWHVWSMPVAILFDQGWLGLVAMAGLIGLGMTRTSRRAWTGDVWAGAFLAALSGVLVITLLDTLIDAPRFLLLLLLLTWVGWAGESRSARGAP
;
A
#
# COMPACT_ATOMS: atom_id res chain seq x y z
N MET A 1 -41.51 -11.44 26.02
CA MET A 1 -41.40 -10.62 24.78
C MET A 1 -40.02 -10.71 24.10
N ALA A 2 -38.90 -10.40 24.78
CA ALA A 2 -37.59 -10.34 24.12
C ALA A 2 -37.01 -11.71 23.66
N LEU A 3 -37.33 -12.83 24.34
CA LEU A 3 -36.88 -14.17 23.90
C LEU A 3 -37.64 -14.63 22.64
N THR A 4 -38.95 -14.41 22.61
CA THR A 4 -39.84 -14.77 21.50
C THR A 4 -39.43 -14.08 20.21
N GLN A 5 -39.11 -12.78 20.26
CA GLN A 5 -38.62 -12.03 19.10
C GLN A 5 -37.27 -12.53 18.56
N ARG A 6 -36.38 -13.02 19.42
CA ARG A 6 -35.06 -13.55 19.00
C ARG A 6 -35.19 -14.89 18.28
N VAL A 7 -36.03 -15.77 18.81
CA VAL A 7 -36.32 -17.07 18.19
C VAL A 7 -36.97 -16.86 16.83
N LEU A 8 -37.92 -15.93 16.72
CA LEU A 8 -38.54 -15.56 15.45
C LEU A 8 -37.52 -15.04 14.42
N LEU A 9 -36.58 -14.18 14.82
CA LEU A 9 -35.55 -13.65 13.92
C LEU A 9 -34.57 -14.74 13.45
N TRP A 10 -34.19 -15.65 14.35
CA TRP A 10 -33.35 -16.80 14.00
C TRP A 10 -34.09 -17.77 13.07
N LEU A 11 -35.33 -18.12 13.39
CA LEU A 11 -36.17 -18.99 12.55
C LEU A 11 -36.42 -18.37 11.17
N ALA A 12 -36.68 -17.07 11.09
CA ALA A 12 -36.89 -16.38 9.82
C ALA A 12 -35.66 -16.47 8.91
N TYR A 13 -34.44 -16.31 9.47
CA TYR A 13 -33.22 -16.43 8.68
C TYR A 13 -32.94 -17.89 8.26
N VAL A 14 -33.13 -18.86 9.17
CA VAL A 14 -32.98 -20.29 8.81
C VAL A 14 -34.00 -20.69 7.74
N ALA A 15 -35.25 -20.25 7.86
CA ALA A 15 -36.27 -20.48 6.84
C ALA A 15 -35.93 -19.82 5.51
N PHE A 16 -35.34 -18.61 5.53
CA PHE A 16 -34.84 -17.94 4.34
C PHE A 16 -33.72 -18.73 3.64
N VAL A 17 -32.75 -19.25 4.39
CA VAL A 17 -31.67 -20.10 3.84
C VAL A 17 -32.27 -21.36 3.21
N VAL A 18 -33.12 -22.09 3.94
CA VAL A 18 -33.76 -23.31 3.43
C VAL A 18 -34.60 -23.02 2.19
N TYR A 19 -35.41 -21.96 2.20
CA TYR A 19 -36.20 -21.56 1.04
C TYR A 19 -35.32 -21.19 -0.16
N GLY A 20 -34.33 -20.32 0.05
CA GLY A 20 -33.43 -19.85 -1.00
C GLY A 20 -32.60 -20.96 -1.65
N SER A 21 -32.26 -21.99 -0.89
CA SER A 21 -31.57 -23.19 -1.40
C SER A 21 -32.48 -24.14 -2.18
N LEU A 22 -33.81 -24.07 -2.01
CA LEU A 22 -34.77 -24.99 -2.65
C LEU A 22 -35.56 -24.37 -3.82
N VAL A 23 -35.64 -23.03 -3.94
CA VAL A 23 -36.19 -22.34 -5.13
C VAL A 23 -35.49 -22.87 -6.39
N PRO A 24 -36.17 -23.22 -7.50
CA PRO A 24 -37.54 -22.88 -7.89
C PRO A 24 -38.67 -23.73 -7.30
N LEU A 25 -38.39 -24.66 -6.38
CA LEU A 25 -39.38 -25.56 -5.77
C LEU A 25 -40.02 -26.57 -6.74
N ASP A 26 -39.33 -26.91 -7.82
CA ASP A 26 -39.73 -27.94 -8.78
C ASP A 26 -39.44 -29.35 -8.24
N PHE A 27 -40.29 -29.82 -7.32
CA PHE A 27 -40.12 -31.13 -6.70
C PHE A 27 -40.26 -32.28 -7.71
N ARG A 28 -39.26 -33.15 -7.78
CA ARG A 28 -39.30 -34.44 -8.47
C ARG A 28 -38.97 -35.56 -7.50
N LEU A 29 -39.83 -36.56 -7.45
CA LEU A 29 -39.65 -37.71 -6.58
C LEU A 29 -38.45 -38.55 -7.07
N LEU A 30 -37.43 -38.65 -6.23
CA LEU A 30 -36.29 -39.56 -6.41
C LEU A 30 -36.36 -40.64 -5.33
N PRO A 31 -36.29 -41.95 -5.65
CA PRO A 31 -36.23 -43.00 -4.64
C PRO A 31 -35.07 -42.78 -3.65
N PHE A 32 -35.33 -43.00 -2.35
CA PHE A 32 -34.37 -42.65 -1.29
C PHE A 32 -33.02 -43.37 -1.43
N ASP A 33 -33.04 -44.63 -1.86
CA ASP A 33 -31.86 -45.44 -2.15
C ASP A 33 -30.99 -44.82 -3.24
N GLN A 34 -31.61 -44.30 -4.30
CA GLN A 34 -30.93 -43.59 -5.39
C GLN A 34 -30.40 -42.23 -4.90
N ALA A 35 -31.21 -41.44 -4.21
CA ALA A 35 -30.79 -40.16 -3.63
C ALA A 35 -29.58 -40.33 -2.70
N TRP A 36 -29.60 -41.35 -1.84
CA TRP A 36 -28.51 -41.66 -0.93
C TRP A 36 -27.25 -42.15 -1.66
N ALA A 37 -27.40 -42.94 -2.73
CA ALA A 37 -26.27 -43.36 -3.56
C ALA A 37 -25.60 -42.17 -4.26
N THR A 38 -26.39 -41.26 -4.85
CA THR A 38 -25.91 -40.04 -5.49
C THR A 38 -25.22 -39.10 -4.49
N PHE A 39 -25.79 -38.92 -3.29
CA PHE A 39 -25.20 -38.07 -2.25
C PHE A 39 -23.83 -38.60 -1.75
N LYS A 40 -23.63 -39.92 -1.68
CA LYS A 40 -22.32 -40.50 -1.34
C LYS A 40 -21.24 -40.22 -2.39
N GLN A 41 -21.65 -40.02 -3.65
CA GLN A 41 -20.76 -39.82 -4.79
C GLN A 41 -20.77 -38.36 -5.28
N LEU A 42 -21.00 -37.39 -4.38
CA LEU A 42 -20.97 -35.96 -4.74
C LEU A 42 -19.67 -35.60 -5.48
N PRO A 43 -19.75 -34.94 -6.65
CA PRO A 43 -18.58 -34.55 -7.41
C PRO A 43 -17.86 -33.37 -6.75
N MET A 44 -16.54 -33.29 -6.98
CA MET A 44 -15.73 -32.11 -6.70
C MET A 44 -15.58 -31.33 -8.01
N LEU A 45 -16.29 -30.21 -8.16
CA LEU A 45 -16.29 -29.43 -9.40
C LEU A 45 -15.00 -28.60 -9.51
N LYS A 46 -14.47 -28.44 -10.74
CA LYS A 46 -13.35 -27.53 -11.01
C LYS A 46 -13.87 -26.09 -10.98
N LEU A 47 -13.35 -25.28 -10.05
CA LEU A 47 -13.81 -23.91 -9.83
C LEU A 47 -13.25 -22.94 -10.89
N GLY A 48 -14.00 -22.72 -11.97
CA GLY A 48 -13.83 -21.56 -12.85
C GLY A 48 -14.36 -20.27 -12.21
N VAL A 49 -14.17 -19.11 -12.86
CA VAL A 49 -14.50 -17.78 -12.29
C VAL A 49 -15.93 -17.69 -11.75
N GLU A 50 -16.93 -18.06 -12.56
CA GLU A 50 -18.35 -18.00 -12.17
C GLU A 50 -18.66 -18.93 -11.00
N SER A 51 -18.14 -20.17 -11.03
CA SER A 51 -18.32 -21.12 -9.92
C SER A 51 -17.61 -20.71 -8.62
N ARG A 52 -16.65 -19.78 -8.65
CA ARG A 52 -16.05 -19.20 -7.43
C ARG A 52 -17.00 -18.22 -6.74
N ALA A 53 -17.74 -17.42 -7.52
CA ALA A 53 -18.71 -16.48 -6.98
C ALA A 53 -19.85 -17.24 -6.26
N ASP A 54 -20.37 -18.30 -6.88
CA ASP A 54 -21.36 -19.21 -6.29
C ASP A 54 -20.84 -19.86 -4.99
N TRP A 55 -19.62 -20.43 -5.04
CA TRP A 55 -18.97 -21.02 -3.87
C TRP A 55 -18.85 -20.04 -2.69
N ILE A 56 -18.43 -18.80 -2.95
CA ILE A 56 -18.33 -17.76 -1.90
C ILE A 56 -19.71 -17.35 -1.39
N ALA A 57 -20.71 -17.21 -2.27
CA ALA A 57 -22.06 -16.85 -1.90
C ALA A 57 -22.70 -17.90 -0.96
N ASN A 58 -22.53 -19.19 -1.24
CA ASN A 58 -22.98 -20.29 -0.38
C ASN A 58 -22.34 -20.22 1.02
N GLY A 59 -21.04 -19.93 1.08
CA GLY A 59 -20.36 -19.69 2.35
C GLY A 59 -20.89 -18.46 3.11
N VAL A 60 -21.05 -17.32 2.43
CA VAL A 60 -21.56 -16.07 3.02
C VAL A 60 -22.97 -16.25 3.56
N LEU A 61 -23.82 -17.03 2.88
CA LEU A 61 -25.21 -17.30 3.29
C LEU A 61 -25.30 -17.99 4.67
N TYR A 62 -24.35 -18.87 5.00
CA TYR A 62 -24.29 -19.61 6.27
C TYR A 62 -23.59 -18.86 7.41
N VAL A 63 -22.82 -17.79 7.12
CA VAL A 63 -22.18 -16.97 8.16
C VAL A 63 -23.20 -16.44 9.18
N PRO A 64 -24.36 -15.86 8.80
CA PRO A 64 -25.34 -15.41 9.78
C PRO A 64 -26.03 -16.57 10.52
N VAL A 65 -26.15 -17.77 9.95
CA VAL A 65 -26.70 -18.94 10.67
C VAL A 65 -25.82 -19.27 11.88
N GLY A 66 -24.52 -19.45 11.66
CA GLY A 66 -23.55 -19.70 12.74
C GLY A 66 -23.47 -18.53 13.72
N PHE A 67 -23.47 -17.30 13.21
CA PHE A 67 -23.37 -16.10 14.04
C PHE A 67 -24.59 -15.89 14.94
N LEU A 68 -25.82 -15.91 14.38
CA LEU A 68 -27.06 -15.66 15.11
C LEU A 68 -27.30 -16.74 16.16
N SER A 69 -27.00 -18.00 15.85
CA SER A 69 -27.12 -19.12 16.77
C SER A 69 -26.28 -18.89 18.04
N VAL A 70 -25.02 -18.45 17.91
CA VAL A 70 -24.20 -18.12 19.08
C VAL A 70 -24.61 -16.80 19.73
N ALA A 71 -24.91 -15.78 18.94
CA ALA A 71 -25.16 -14.43 19.44
C ALA A 71 -26.47 -14.31 20.24
N LEU A 72 -27.52 -15.03 19.82
CA LEU A 72 -28.85 -14.99 20.43
C LEU A 72 -28.98 -15.95 21.62
N PHE A 73 -28.39 -17.16 21.53
CA PHE A 73 -28.50 -18.20 22.57
C PHE A 73 -27.35 -18.20 23.59
N GLY A 74 -26.25 -17.47 23.34
CA GLY A 74 -25.10 -17.35 24.25
C GLY A 74 -25.22 -16.31 25.37
N TRP A 75 -26.45 -15.88 25.70
CA TRP A 75 -26.78 -14.60 26.36
C TRP A 75 -26.11 -14.35 27.72
N ASN A 76 -25.75 -15.38 28.53
CA ASN A 76 -25.18 -15.19 29.89
C ASN A 76 -24.21 -16.29 30.35
N LYS A 77 -23.69 -17.13 29.47
CA LYS A 77 -22.89 -18.31 29.87
C LYS A 77 -21.40 -17.94 30.03
N GLY A 78 -20.77 -18.37 31.12
CA GLY A 78 -19.30 -18.32 31.31
C GLY A 78 -18.56 -19.23 30.32
N LEU A 79 -17.23 -19.10 30.21
CA LEU A 79 -16.41 -19.81 29.19
C LEU A 79 -16.66 -21.34 29.15
N ARG A 80 -16.79 -21.99 30.30
CA ARG A 80 -17.06 -23.44 30.40
C ARG A 80 -18.45 -23.84 29.90
N ALA A 81 -19.45 -22.97 30.08
CA ALA A 81 -20.82 -23.19 29.62
C ALA A 81 -21.05 -22.75 28.16
N ARG A 82 -20.07 -22.09 27.52
CA ARG A 82 -20.11 -21.72 26.10
C ARG A 82 -19.62 -22.82 25.17
N PHE A 83 -18.66 -23.64 25.60
CA PHE A 83 -18.14 -24.74 24.79
C PHE A 83 -19.23 -25.68 24.25
N PRO A 84 -20.17 -26.22 25.08
CA PRO A 84 -21.23 -27.08 24.56
C PRO A 84 -22.19 -26.35 23.61
N LEU A 85 -22.39 -25.04 23.78
CA LEU A 85 -23.20 -24.23 22.86
C LEU A 85 -22.50 -24.07 21.50
N LEU A 86 -21.17 -23.88 21.48
CA LEU A 86 -20.40 -23.76 20.24
C LEU A 86 -20.40 -25.09 19.48
N VAL A 87 -20.15 -26.19 20.17
CA VAL A 87 -20.24 -27.53 19.59
C VAL A 87 -21.66 -27.81 19.07
N GLY A 88 -22.68 -27.55 19.88
CA GLY A 88 -24.08 -27.72 19.47
C GLY A 88 -24.46 -26.83 18.27
N THR A 89 -23.95 -25.60 18.20
CA THR A 89 -24.17 -24.71 17.05
C THR A 89 -23.47 -25.23 15.81
N ALA A 90 -22.23 -25.68 15.91
CA ALA A 90 -21.50 -26.28 14.79
C ALA A 90 -22.23 -27.53 14.28
N CYS A 91 -22.63 -28.43 15.18
CA CYS A 91 -23.42 -29.61 14.83
C CYS A 91 -24.74 -29.24 14.15
N PHE A 92 -25.46 -28.24 14.66
CA PHE A 92 -26.69 -27.76 14.03
C PHE A 92 -26.45 -27.21 12.63
N CYS A 93 -25.45 -26.33 12.45
CA CYS A 93 -25.17 -25.74 11.14
C CYS A 93 -24.72 -26.80 10.13
N PHE A 94 -23.92 -27.77 10.58
CA PHE A 94 -23.42 -28.86 9.73
C PHE A 94 -24.56 -29.80 9.34
N ALA A 95 -25.45 -30.12 10.29
CA ALA A 95 -26.64 -30.91 10.00
C ALA A 95 -27.59 -30.16 9.04
N LEU A 96 -27.74 -28.85 9.19
CA LEU A 96 -28.55 -28.02 8.31
C LEU A 96 -27.99 -28.02 6.88
N ALA A 97 -26.68 -27.75 6.72
CA ALA A 97 -25.97 -27.78 5.44
C ALA A 97 -26.18 -29.12 4.72
N LEU A 98 -25.86 -30.22 5.40
CA LEU A 98 -26.02 -31.57 4.84
C LEU A 98 -27.49 -31.91 4.51
N ALA A 99 -28.44 -31.49 5.34
CA ALA A 99 -29.85 -31.76 5.10
C ALA A 99 -30.42 -30.96 3.93
N VAL A 100 -30.00 -29.69 3.78
CA VAL A 100 -30.42 -28.82 2.67
C VAL A 100 -29.85 -29.33 1.35
N GLU A 101 -28.55 -29.65 1.31
CA GLU A 101 -27.90 -30.23 0.13
C GLU A 101 -28.50 -31.59 -0.25
N PHE A 102 -28.79 -32.45 0.73
CA PHE A 102 -29.51 -33.70 0.46
C PHE A 102 -30.93 -33.44 -0.08
N ALA A 103 -31.64 -32.44 0.43
CA ALA A 103 -32.97 -32.09 -0.04
C ALA A 103 -32.95 -31.55 -1.48
N GLN A 104 -31.90 -30.81 -1.88
CA GLN A 104 -31.77 -30.27 -3.24
C GLN A 104 -31.75 -31.33 -4.34
N LEU A 105 -31.38 -32.60 -4.03
CA LEU A 105 -31.50 -33.72 -4.97
C LEU A 105 -32.92 -33.92 -5.50
N TYR A 106 -33.93 -33.52 -4.73
CA TYR A 106 -35.34 -33.64 -5.10
C TYR A 106 -35.88 -32.41 -5.86
N PHE A 107 -35.05 -31.37 -6.08
CA PHE A 107 -35.48 -30.10 -6.69
C PHE A 107 -34.59 -29.69 -7.88
N PRO A 108 -34.58 -30.45 -9.01
CA PRO A 108 -33.87 -30.02 -10.22
C PRO A 108 -34.44 -28.68 -10.73
N PRO A 109 -33.63 -27.74 -11.26
CA PRO A 109 -32.27 -27.90 -11.77
C PRO A 109 -31.14 -27.68 -10.74
N ARG A 110 -31.41 -27.73 -9.42
CA ARG A 110 -30.36 -27.56 -8.41
C ARG A 110 -29.26 -28.61 -8.55
N THR A 111 -28.02 -28.13 -8.53
CA THR A 111 -26.81 -28.95 -8.58
C THR A 111 -26.22 -29.06 -7.19
N VAL A 112 -25.95 -30.29 -6.76
CA VAL A 112 -25.33 -30.57 -5.46
C VAL A 112 -23.83 -30.84 -5.64
N SER A 113 -22.99 -30.33 -4.75
CA SER A 113 -21.54 -30.53 -4.87
C SER A 113 -20.83 -30.61 -3.53
N ARG A 114 -19.63 -31.23 -3.52
CA ARG A 114 -18.77 -31.19 -2.31
C ARG A 114 -18.26 -29.78 -2.01
N ASN A 115 -18.11 -28.94 -3.04
CA ASN A 115 -17.62 -27.58 -2.87
C ASN A 115 -18.60 -26.77 -2.02
N ASP A 116 -19.89 -26.85 -2.32
CA ASP A 116 -20.93 -26.07 -1.63
C ASP A 116 -21.06 -26.49 -0.18
N VAL A 117 -21.12 -27.79 0.11
CA VAL A 117 -21.06 -28.31 1.48
C VAL A 117 -19.84 -27.75 2.23
N ILE A 118 -18.64 -27.78 1.62
CA ILE A 118 -17.44 -27.22 2.26
C ILE A 118 -17.59 -25.71 2.50
N ALA A 119 -18.16 -24.96 1.55
CA ALA A 119 -18.38 -23.53 1.68
C ALA A 119 -19.32 -23.19 2.84
N GLU A 120 -20.46 -23.87 2.92
CA GLU A 120 -21.47 -23.70 3.97
C GLU A 120 -20.90 -24.03 5.36
N LEU A 121 -20.09 -25.09 5.45
CA LEU A 121 -19.38 -25.47 6.68
C LEU A 121 -18.36 -24.39 7.11
N ILE A 122 -17.53 -23.90 6.18
CA ILE A 122 -16.58 -22.80 6.44
C ILE A 122 -17.32 -21.55 6.88
N GLY A 123 -18.38 -21.15 6.16
CA GLY A 123 -19.23 -20.01 6.48
C GLY A 123 -19.79 -20.10 7.89
N SER A 124 -20.31 -21.27 8.26
CA SER A 124 -20.83 -21.55 9.59
C SER A 124 -19.77 -21.36 10.68
N VAL A 125 -18.56 -21.91 10.49
CA VAL A 125 -17.44 -21.77 11.44
C VAL A 125 -16.99 -20.32 11.56
N VAL A 126 -16.89 -19.60 10.44
CA VAL A 126 -16.56 -18.17 10.42
C VAL A 126 -17.62 -17.40 11.22
N GLY A 127 -18.91 -17.64 10.97
CA GLY A 127 -20.01 -17.04 11.72
C GLY A 127 -19.90 -17.25 13.23
N ILE A 128 -19.61 -18.49 13.66
CA ILE A 128 -19.38 -18.85 15.07
C ILE A 128 -18.19 -18.07 15.65
N ALA A 129 -17.07 -18.00 14.93
CA ALA A 129 -15.88 -17.28 15.35
C ALA A 129 -16.11 -15.76 15.47
N LEU A 130 -16.85 -15.17 14.53
CA LEU A 130 -17.26 -13.76 14.55
C LEU A 130 -18.17 -13.48 15.75
N ALA A 131 -19.10 -14.38 16.08
CA ALA A 131 -19.99 -14.22 17.22
C ALA A 131 -19.24 -14.19 18.56
N PHE A 132 -18.09 -14.85 18.66
CA PHE A 132 -17.25 -14.79 19.86
C PHE A 132 -16.82 -13.36 20.20
N HIS A 133 -16.49 -12.57 19.17
CA HIS A 133 -15.98 -11.21 19.32
C HIS A 133 -17.07 -10.14 19.26
N TRP A 134 -18.10 -10.35 18.42
CA TRP A 134 -19.07 -9.30 18.10
C TRP A 134 -20.48 -9.55 18.62
N SER A 135 -20.77 -10.68 19.28
CA SER A 135 -22.10 -10.93 19.84
C SER A 135 -22.55 -9.85 20.84
N ALA A 136 -21.63 -9.28 21.62
CA ALA A 136 -21.96 -8.18 22.55
C ALA A 136 -22.30 -6.87 21.83
N TRP A 137 -21.61 -6.58 20.72
CA TRP A 137 -21.92 -5.44 19.86
C TRP A 137 -23.26 -5.64 19.16
N PHE A 138 -23.45 -6.82 18.55
CA PHE A 138 -24.68 -7.17 17.82
C PHE A 138 -25.91 -7.14 18.71
N ARG A 139 -25.85 -7.71 19.92
CA ARG A 139 -26.95 -7.65 20.89
C ARG A 139 -27.31 -6.21 21.28
N LYS A 140 -26.32 -5.32 21.39
CA LYS A 140 -26.55 -3.90 21.68
C LYS A 140 -27.18 -3.18 20.48
N VAL A 141 -26.86 -3.57 19.25
CA VAL A 141 -27.52 -3.07 18.04
C VAL A 141 -28.97 -3.57 18.00
N LEU A 142 -29.20 -4.86 18.23
CA LEU A 142 -30.54 -5.45 18.24
C LEU A 142 -31.44 -4.87 19.34
N ALA A 143 -30.91 -4.68 20.55
CA ALA A 143 -31.63 -4.03 21.66
C ALA A 143 -31.90 -2.54 21.41
N ALA A 144 -31.05 -1.88 20.60
CA ALA A 144 -31.30 -0.52 20.17
C ALA A 144 -32.43 -0.50 19.12
N LEU A 145 -32.43 -1.44 18.17
CA LEU A 145 -33.46 -1.55 17.12
C LEU A 145 -34.87 -1.81 17.70
N SER A 146 -34.96 -2.44 18.87
CA SER A 146 -36.20 -2.63 19.61
C SER A 146 -36.52 -1.53 20.65
N GLY A 147 -35.73 -0.44 20.71
CA GLY A 147 -35.82 0.61 21.74
C GLY A 147 -35.45 2.02 21.25
N ASN A 148 -34.81 2.81 22.13
CA ASN A 148 -34.60 4.26 21.98
C ASN A 148 -33.59 4.59 20.84
N LEU A 149 -34.11 4.85 19.63
CA LEU A 149 -33.38 5.10 18.38
C LEU A 149 -32.32 6.22 18.45
N GLY A 150 -32.37 7.11 19.44
CA GLY A 150 -31.37 8.18 19.62
C GLY A 150 -29.95 7.70 19.94
N GLN A 151 -29.78 6.57 20.64
CA GLN A 151 -28.46 5.98 20.88
C GLN A 151 -27.95 5.12 19.71
N LEU A 152 -28.81 4.90 18.70
CA LEU A 152 -28.67 3.93 17.62
C LEU A 152 -27.83 4.45 16.45
N ALA A 153 -27.93 5.75 16.15
CA ALA A 153 -27.32 6.35 14.96
C ALA A 153 -25.82 6.06 14.85
N GLY A 154 -25.06 6.11 15.94
CA GLY A 154 -23.60 5.90 15.87
C GLY A 154 -23.19 4.48 15.53
N ARG A 155 -23.94 3.48 16.02
CA ARG A 155 -23.61 2.06 15.83
C ARG A 155 -24.23 1.50 14.55
N ALA A 156 -25.40 1.98 14.17
CA ALA A 156 -25.99 1.66 12.87
C ALA A 156 -25.12 2.18 11.71
N LEU A 157 -24.53 3.38 11.84
CA LEU A 157 -23.58 3.90 10.85
C LEU A 157 -22.31 3.03 10.74
N GLN A 158 -21.84 2.44 11.83
CA GLN A 158 -20.72 1.48 11.80
C GLN A 158 -21.12 0.18 11.09
N ALA A 159 -22.32 -0.36 11.39
CA ALA A 159 -22.83 -1.55 10.71
C ALA A 159 -23.00 -1.30 9.20
N TYR A 160 -23.56 -0.14 8.85
CA TYR A 160 -23.69 0.31 7.47
C TYR A 160 -22.34 0.43 6.77
N ALA A 161 -21.31 0.96 7.45
CA ALA A 161 -19.97 1.06 6.85
C ALA A 161 -19.38 -0.29 6.48
N VAL A 162 -19.57 -1.30 7.34
CA VAL A 162 -19.16 -2.68 7.04
C VAL A 162 -19.99 -3.25 5.88
N ALA A 163 -21.31 -3.08 5.91
CA ALA A 163 -22.20 -3.56 4.86
C ALA A 163 -21.89 -2.92 3.50
N TYR A 164 -21.59 -1.63 3.48
CA TYR A 164 -21.21 -0.89 2.28
C TYR A 164 -19.90 -1.43 1.67
N LEU A 165 -18.89 -1.72 2.50
CA LEU A 165 -17.64 -2.33 2.03
C LEU A 165 -17.87 -3.75 1.49
N LEU A 166 -18.63 -4.58 2.21
CA LEU A 166 -18.95 -5.93 1.75
C LEU A 166 -19.73 -5.91 0.42
N PHE A 167 -20.73 -5.04 0.31
CA PHE A 167 -21.51 -4.86 -0.91
C PHE A 167 -20.64 -4.38 -2.07
N SER A 168 -19.72 -3.43 -1.83
CA SER A 168 -18.83 -2.90 -2.88
C SER A 168 -17.84 -3.93 -3.41
N LEU A 169 -17.56 -5.00 -2.65
CA LEU A 169 -16.56 -6.02 -2.99
C LEU A 169 -17.17 -7.39 -3.36
N PHE A 170 -18.49 -7.54 -3.24
CA PHE A 170 -19.19 -8.76 -3.65
C PHE A 170 -19.18 -8.90 -5.19
N PRO A 171 -18.97 -10.10 -5.77
CA PRO A 171 -19.00 -11.44 -5.16
C PRO A 171 -17.64 -12.00 -4.70
N PHE A 172 -16.60 -11.16 -4.61
CA PHE A 172 -15.24 -11.58 -4.23
C PHE A 172 -14.56 -12.57 -5.19
N ASP A 173 -14.93 -12.54 -6.47
CA ASP A 173 -14.31 -13.32 -7.56
C ASP A 173 -12.97 -12.69 -7.99
N PHE A 174 -11.99 -12.71 -7.08
CA PHE A 174 -10.67 -12.13 -7.32
C PHE A 174 -9.93 -12.78 -8.50
N LEU A 175 -9.14 -11.98 -9.22
CA LEU A 175 -8.28 -12.43 -10.31
C LEU A 175 -7.11 -13.25 -9.74
N LEU A 176 -6.95 -14.49 -10.20
CA LEU A 176 -5.92 -15.42 -9.71
C LEU A 176 -4.89 -15.81 -10.77
N SER A 177 -5.15 -15.53 -12.05
CA SER A 177 -4.26 -15.89 -13.15
C SER A 177 -3.92 -14.73 -14.08
N LYS A 178 -2.78 -14.84 -14.79
CA LYS A 178 -2.37 -13.85 -15.81
C LYS A 178 -3.40 -13.74 -16.94
N ALA A 179 -4.02 -14.85 -17.33
CA ALA A 179 -5.06 -14.87 -18.36
C ALA A 179 -6.31 -14.08 -17.92
N GLU A 180 -6.76 -14.25 -16.67
CA GLU A 180 -7.87 -13.48 -16.09
C GLU A 180 -7.53 -11.99 -16.00
N LEU A 181 -6.29 -11.63 -15.65
CA LEU A 181 -5.85 -10.23 -15.61
C LEU A 181 -5.81 -9.60 -17.01
N VAL A 182 -5.32 -10.33 -18.02
CA VAL A 182 -5.32 -9.84 -19.42
C VAL A 182 -6.76 -9.66 -19.90
N ALA A 183 -7.65 -10.62 -19.63
CA ALA A 183 -9.07 -10.51 -19.95
C ALA A 183 -9.71 -9.29 -19.26
N LYS A 184 -9.37 -9.02 -18.00
CA LYS A 184 -9.84 -7.83 -17.27
C LYS A 184 -9.35 -6.53 -17.91
N VAL A 185 -8.07 -6.45 -18.25
CA VAL A 185 -7.46 -5.27 -18.87
C VAL A 185 -8.10 -4.97 -20.23
N GLN A 186 -8.45 -6.01 -20.99
CA GLN A 186 -9.12 -5.92 -22.29
C GLN A 186 -10.64 -5.78 -22.21
N SER A 187 -11.22 -5.78 -21.00
CA SER A 187 -12.67 -5.68 -20.80
C SER A 187 -13.15 -4.24 -20.65
N ASP A 188 -14.41 -4.02 -21.01
CA ASP A 188 -15.13 -2.74 -20.87
C ASP A 188 -15.54 -2.41 -19.42
N ALA A 189 -15.15 -3.27 -18.47
CA ALA A 189 -15.54 -3.17 -17.07
C ALA A 189 -14.73 -2.12 -16.28
N TRP A 190 -13.71 -1.50 -16.89
CA TRP A 190 -12.92 -0.46 -16.25
C TRP A 190 -12.60 0.72 -17.17
N GLY A 191 -12.26 1.87 -16.60
CA GLY A 191 -11.76 3.02 -17.35
C GLY A 191 -11.28 4.18 -16.47
N TRP A 192 -10.45 5.06 -17.02
CA TRP A 192 -9.85 6.17 -16.27
C TRP A 192 -10.86 7.16 -15.71
N LEU A 193 -11.98 7.37 -16.41
CA LEU A 193 -13.06 8.29 -16.00
C LEU A 193 -14.38 7.53 -15.92
N PHE A 194 -14.79 6.87 -17.00
CA PHE A 194 -15.97 6.01 -17.08
C PHE A 194 -15.56 4.63 -17.57
N ALA A 195 -16.19 3.58 -17.03
CA ALA A 195 -16.15 2.25 -17.63
C ALA A 195 -17.17 2.19 -18.78
N GLU A 196 -16.78 1.68 -19.95
CA GLU A 196 -17.63 1.63 -21.15
C GLU A 196 -18.91 0.80 -20.94
N GLN A 197 -18.81 -0.27 -20.15
CA GLN A 197 -19.98 -1.07 -19.74
C GLN A 197 -21.06 -0.23 -19.02
N GLY A 198 -20.67 0.86 -18.35
CA GLY A 198 -21.57 1.73 -17.60
C GLY A 198 -22.25 2.82 -18.44
N THR A 199 -21.71 3.17 -19.60
CA THR A 199 -22.21 4.27 -20.46
C THR A 199 -23.18 3.78 -21.54
N GLY A 200 -23.15 2.48 -21.89
CA GLY A 200 -23.96 1.91 -22.98
C GLY A 200 -25.48 1.86 -22.75
N ARG A 201 -25.98 2.08 -21.53
CA ARG A 201 -27.42 2.05 -21.19
C ARG A 201 -28.10 3.42 -21.20
N GLY A 202 -27.44 4.44 -21.76
CA GLY A 202 -27.99 5.79 -21.88
C GLY A 202 -27.77 6.68 -20.65
N PRO A 203 -27.98 8.01 -20.80
CA PRO A 203 -27.59 9.00 -19.81
C PRO A 203 -28.42 8.96 -18.51
N VAL A 204 -29.70 8.58 -18.59
CA VAL A 204 -30.60 8.52 -17.42
C VAL A 204 -30.14 7.45 -16.43
N ILE A 205 -29.82 6.25 -16.92
CA ILE A 205 -29.35 5.13 -16.08
C ILE A 205 -27.97 5.43 -15.50
N LEU A 206 -27.09 6.08 -16.28
CA LEU A 206 -25.77 6.52 -15.79
C LEU A 206 -25.91 7.52 -14.63
N ILE A 207 -26.74 8.55 -14.78
CA ILE A 207 -26.98 9.55 -13.72
C ILE A 207 -27.58 8.88 -12.48
N ALA A 208 -28.52 7.96 -12.66
CA ALA A 208 -29.12 7.21 -11.56
C ALA A 208 -28.07 6.37 -10.80
N LYS A 209 -27.17 5.68 -11.52
CA LYS A 209 -26.07 4.90 -10.94
C LYS A 209 -25.11 5.78 -10.13
N LEU A 210 -24.64 6.89 -10.71
CA LEU A 210 -23.72 7.83 -10.04
C LEU A 210 -24.37 8.48 -8.82
N THR A 211 -25.66 8.80 -8.90
CA THR A 211 -26.43 9.34 -7.77
C THR A 211 -26.58 8.29 -6.67
N ALA A 212 -26.90 7.05 -7.01
CA ALA A 212 -27.00 5.96 -6.04
C ALA A 212 -25.68 5.73 -5.30
N GLU A 213 -24.55 5.77 -6.01
CA GLU A 213 -23.22 5.66 -5.41
C GLU A 213 -22.92 6.82 -4.44
N MET A 214 -23.21 8.06 -4.85
CA MET A 214 -23.07 9.24 -4.00
C MET A 214 -23.93 9.12 -2.73
N LEU A 215 -25.21 8.73 -2.89
CA LEU A 215 -26.15 8.55 -1.77
C LEU A 215 -25.69 7.43 -0.83
N ALA A 216 -25.10 6.37 -1.36
CA ALA A 216 -24.60 5.25 -0.57
C ALA A 216 -23.44 5.66 0.38
N VAL A 217 -22.70 6.73 0.08
CA VAL A 217 -21.62 7.23 0.95
C VAL A 217 -22.08 8.28 1.96
N LEU A 218 -23.27 8.88 1.80
CA LEU A 218 -23.80 9.86 2.76
C LEU A 218 -23.75 9.39 4.23
N PRO A 219 -24.15 8.15 4.60
CA PRO A 219 -24.08 7.68 5.99
C PRO A 219 -22.65 7.69 6.57
N LEU A 220 -21.64 7.42 5.74
CA LEU A 220 -20.24 7.52 6.15
C LEU A 220 -19.83 8.96 6.45
N GLY A 221 -20.29 9.90 5.63
CA GLY A 221 -20.14 11.33 5.85
C GLY A 221 -20.79 11.78 7.15
N PHE A 222 -22.01 11.29 7.44
CA PHE A 222 -22.70 11.55 8.71
C PHE A 222 -21.87 11.09 9.92
N MET A 223 -21.27 9.90 9.84
CA MET A 223 -20.42 9.35 10.89
C MET A 223 -19.17 10.21 11.11
N LEU A 224 -18.52 10.66 10.03
CA LEU A 224 -17.36 11.53 10.08
C LEU A 224 -17.70 12.90 10.69
N GLY A 225 -18.77 13.54 10.22
CA GLY A 225 -19.23 14.82 10.74
C GLY A 225 -19.49 14.78 12.24
N ARG A 226 -20.07 13.67 12.72
CA ARG A 226 -20.25 13.42 14.15
C ARG A 226 -18.94 13.32 14.92
N TRP A 227 -17.97 12.56 14.40
CA TRP A 227 -16.67 12.40 15.06
C TRP A 227 -15.86 13.69 15.09
N ASN A 228 -15.95 14.52 14.05
CA ASN A 228 -15.29 15.81 14.00
C ASN A 228 -15.89 16.77 15.03
N LEU A 229 -17.22 16.91 15.08
CA LEU A 229 -17.87 17.75 16.07
C LEU A 229 -17.61 17.27 17.51
N ALA A 230 -17.58 15.95 17.74
CA ALA A 230 -17.22 15.39 19.06
C ALA A 230 -15.76 15.67 19.48
N ARG A 231 -14.91 16.10 18.55
CA ARG A 231 -13.51 16.48 18.77
C ARG A 231 -13.30 18.00 18.62
N GLU A 232 -14.37 18.79 18.67
CA GLU A 232 -14.34 20.25 18.53
C GLU A 232 -13.74 20.74 17.19
N ARG A 233 -13.96 19.97 16.12
CA ARG A 233 -13.50 20.27 14.75
C ARG A 233 -14.69 20.55 13.81
N PRO A 234 -14.49 21.30 12.70
CA PRO A 234 -15.53 21.47 11.68
C PRO A 234 -16.03 20.12 11.16
N ALA A 235 -17.35 19.95 11.04
CA ALA A 235 -17.96 18.67 10.65
C ALA A 235 -17.40 18.13 9.31
N THR A 236 -17.19 19.02 8.34
CA THR A 236 -16.69 18.70 7.00
C THR A 236 -15.18 18.51 6.91
N GLN A 237 -14.43 18.68 8.01
CA GLN A 237 -12.98 18.58 7.99
C GLN A 237 -12.52 17.18 7.52
N HIS A 238 -11.67 17.14 6.49
CA HIS A 238 -11.17 15.93 5.83
C HIS A 238 -12.24 15.07 5.12
N ALA A 239 -13.49 15.54 4.97
CA ALA A 239 -14.53 14.73 4.33
C ALA A 239 -14.23 14.42 2.86
N VAL A 240 -13.75 15.39 2.10
CA VAL A 240 -13.32 15.19 0.71
C VAL A 240 -12.14 14.21 0.64
N LEU A 241 -11.11 14.42 1.47
CA LEU A 241 -9.94 13.54 1.51
C LEU A 241 -10.32 12.09 1.82
N TYR A 242 -11.13 11.85 2.84
CA TYR A 242 -11.56 10.50 3.20
C TYR A 242 -12.48 9.87 2.15
N GLY A 243 -13.29 10.66 1.46
CA GLY A 243 -14.08 10.18 0.32
C GLY A 243 -13.20 9.76 -0.87
N ILE A 244 -12.16 10.53 -1.19
CA ILE A 244 -11.18 10.19 -2.23
C ILE A 244 -10.40 8.93 -1.84
N VAL A 245 -9.88 8.86 -0.61
CA VAL A 245 -9.14 7.69 -0.12
C VAL A 245 -10.01 6.43 -0.14
N LEU A 246 -11.28 6.55 0.26
CA LEU A 246 -12.24 5.45 0.17
C LEU A 246 -12.49 5.04 -1.28
N GLY A 247 -12.62 6.01 -2.19
CA GLY A 247 -12.77 5.77 -3.63
C GLY A 247 -11.56 5.03 -4.20
N VAL A 248 -10.35 5.54 -4.01
CA VAL A 248 -9.11 4.87 -4.45
C VAL A 248 -9.03 3.44 -3.92
N ALA A 249 -9.33 3.22 -2.63
CA ALA A 249 -9.30 1.89 -2.03
C ALA A 249 -10.30 0.93 -2.68
N ILE A 250 -11.57 1.35 -2.86
CA ILE A 250 -12.60 0.49 -3.44
C ILE A 250 -12.33 0.24 -4.92
N GLU A 251 -12.04 1.28 -5.71
CA GLU A 251 -11.80 1.15 -7.16
C GLU A 251 -10.59 0.28 -7.47
N THR A 252 -9.54 0.35 -6.63
CA THR A 252 -8.36 -0.51 -6.77
C THR A 252 -8.73 -1.97 -6.53
N VAL A 253 -9.48 -2.28 -5.47
CA VAL A 253 -9.87 -3.66 -5.19
C VAL A 253 -10.87 -4.16 -6.23
N GLN A 254 -11.83 -3.34 -6.67
CA GLN A 254 -12.80 -3.68 -7.72
C GLN A 254 -12.15 -3.98 -9.07
N PHE A 255 -11.01 -3.35 -9.40
CA PHE A 255 -10.24 -3.71 -10.58
C PHE A 255 -9.74 -5.16 -10.55
N PHE A 256 -9.35 -5.66 -9.36
CA PHE A 256 -8.91 -7.04 -9.14
C PHE A 256 -10.04 -8.04 -8.90
N ILE A 257 -11.30 -7.62 -9.06
CA ILE A 257 -12.49 -8.47 -9.00
C ILE A 257 -12.97 -8.65 -10.45
N PHE A 258 -13.10 -9.90 -10.91
CA PHE A 258 -13.40 -10.18 -12.32
C PHE A 258 -14.72 -9.51 -12.75
N SER A 259 -15.78 -9.68 -11.96
CA SER A 259 -17.09 -9.04 -12.16
C SER A 259 -17.18 -7.57 -11.71
N GLY A 260 -16.15 -7.03 -11.05
CA GLY A 260 -16.15 -5.68 -10.50
C GLY A 260 -16.06 -4.60 -11.57
N SER A 261 -16.68 -3.44 -11.39
CA SER A 261 -16.52 -2.29 -12.30
C SER A 261 -15.62 -1.24 -11.64
N SER A 262 -14.59 -0.76 -12.35
CA SER A 262 -13.62 0.21 -11.81
C SER A 262 -13.57 1.49 -12.66
N GLN A 263 -13.89 2.65 -12.09
CA GLN A 263 -13.99 3.91 -12.85
C GLN A 263 -13.57 5.13 -12.02
N GLY A 264 -12.85 6.07 -12.63
CA GLY A 264 -12.34 7.24 -11.91
C GLY A 264 -13.42 8.22 -11.40
N VAL A 265 -14.56 8.32 -12.08
CA VAL A 265 -15.69 9.18 -11.64
C VAL A 265 -16.20 8.79 -10.25
N SER A 266 -16.04 7.53 -9.85
CA SER A 266 -16.42 7.03 -8.55
C SER A 266 -15.63 7.65 -7.38
N LEU A 267 -14.44 8.23 -7.63
CA LEU A 267 -13.72 9.00 -6.60
C LEU A 267 -14.48 10.30 -6.28
N LEU A 268 -15.07 10.92 -7.30
CA LEU A 268 -15.83 12.16 -7.16
C LEU A 268 -17.17 11.90 -6.48
N THR A 269 -17.93 10.89 -6.93
CA THR A 269 -19.25 10.57 -6.33
C THR A 269 -19.11 10.24 -4.85
N ARG A 270 -18.08 9.47 -4.45
CA ARG A 270 -17.81 9.16 -3.04
C ARG A 270 -17.28 10.35 -2.25
N ALA A 271 -16.46 11.23 -2.84
CA ALA A 271 -16.05 12.49 -2.20
C ALA A 271 -17.24 13.41 -1.92
N ILE A 272 -18.13 13.57 -2.90
CA ILE A 272 -19.36 14.36 -2.78
C ILE A 272 -20.29 13.72 -1.74
N GLY A 273 -20.49 12.40 -1.77
CA GLY A 273 -21.30 11.69 -0.78
C GLY A 273 -20.74 11.84 0.64
N MET A 274 -19.43 11.71 0.82
CA MET A 274 -18.79 11.87 2.13
C MET A 274 -18.93 13.32 2.65
N TYR A 275 -18.69 14.31 1.80
CA TYR A 275 -18.87 15.72 2.14
C TYR A 275 -20.34 16.06 2.44
N GLY A 276 -21.26 15.61 1.58
CA GLY A 276 -22.70 15.82 1.71
C GLY A 276 -23.21 15.26 3.04
N GLY A 277 -22.82 14.04 3.42
CA GLY A 277 -23.20 13.46 4.70
C GLY A 277 -22.66 14.24 5.90
N ALA A 278 -21.42 14.72 5.84
CA ALA A 278 -20.82 15.53 6.89
C ALA A 278 -21.51 16.89 7.03
N ARG A 279 -21.90 17.50 5.91
CA ARG A 279 -22.66 18.77 5.86
C ARG A 279 -24.08 18.59 6.39
N LEU A 280 -24.78 17.52 6.00
CA LEU A 280 -26.11 17.19 6.53
C LEU A 280 -26.07 16.96 8.04
N TRP A 281 -25.01 16.35 8.57
CA TRP A 281 -24.83 16.23 10.02
C TRP A 281 -24.65 17.59 10.71
N GLN A 282 -23.92 18.52 10.08
CA GLN A 282 -23.78 19.89 10.59
C GLN A 282 -25.13 20.60 10.66
N ASP A 283 -25.94 20.48 9.59
CA ASP A 283 -27.24 21.16 9.43
C ASP A 283 -28.43 20.36 9.98
N ARG A 284 -28.19 19.27 10.72
CA ARG A 284 -29.23 18.35 11.23
C ARG A 284 -30.37 19.02 12.00
N ILE A 285 -30.11 20.17 12.63
CA ILE A 285 -31.13 20.94 13.36
C ILE A 285 -32.09 21.62 12.38
N SER A 286 -31.58 22.14 11.26
CA SER A 286 -32.40 22.77 10.20
C SER A 286 -33.22 21.76 9.40
N LEU A 287 -32.77 20.50 9.30
CA LEU A 287 -33.48 19.42 8.60
C LEU A 287 -34.71 18.91 9.36
N HIS A 288 -34.73 19.05 10.69
CA HIS A 288 -35.91 18.75 11.50
C HIS A 288 -37.08 19.68 11.18
N ASP A 289 -36.79 20.98 11.05
CA ASP A 289 -37.82 21.99 10.78
C ASP A 289 -38.39 21.90 9.35
N LEU A 290 -37.71 21.20 8.44
CA LEU A 290 -38.13 21.00 7.05
C LEU A 290 -39.47 20.23 6.95
N HIS A 291 -39.71 19.28 7.84
CA HIS A 291 -40.97 18.53 7.96
C HIS A 291 -42.13 19.37 8.52
N LEU A 292 -41.79 20.42 9.28
CA LEU A 292 -42.72 21.34 9.94
C LEU A 292 -43.08 22.55 9.05
N GLN A 293 -42.27 22.86 8.03
CA GLN A 293 -42.51 23.98 7.14
C GLN A 293 -43.66 23.72 6.14
N PRO A 294 -44.66 24.61 6.00
CA PRO A 294 -45.75 24.44 5.03
C PRO A 294 -45.28 24.38 3.56
N ARG A 295 -44.11 24.96 3.25
CA ARG A 295 -43.52 24.96 1.90
C ARG A 295 -43.09 23.56 1.46
N SER A 296 -42.53 22.73 2.35
CA SER A 296 -42.08 21.37 1.99
C SER A 296 -43.24 20.47 1.55
N ARG A 297 -44.44 20.66 2.15
CA ARG A 297 -45.68 19.97 1.73
C ARG A 297 -46.14 20.33 0.33
N LYS A 298 -45.92 21.59 -0.08
CA LYS A 298 -46.20 22.07 -1.44
C LYS A 298 -45.19 21.51 -2.44
N LEU A 299 -43.93 21.31 -2.03
CA LEU A 299 -42.89 20.67 -2.83
C LEU A 299 -43.05 19.15 -2.99
N ALA A 300 -43.75 18.47 -2.07
CA ALA A 300 -43.95 17.01 -2.16
C ALA A 300 -44.71 16.56 -3.43
N LEU A 301 -45.64 17.38 -3.95
CA LEU A 301 -46.38 17.06 -5.17
C LEU A 301 -45.49 17.14 -6.44
N PRO A 302 -44.80 18.26 -6.75
CA PRO A 302 -43.91 18.32 -7.91
C PRO A 302 -42.74 17.34 -7.79
N LEU A 303 -42.19 17.11 -6.59
CA LEU A 303 -41.18 16.06 -6.38
C LEU A 303 -41.74 14.67 -6.63
N GLY A 304 -42.98 14.40 -6.23
CA GLY A 304 -43.68 13.15 -6.52
C GLY A 304 -43.89 12.93 -8.02
N LEU A 305 -44.28 13.98 -8.76
CA LEU A 305 -44.45 13.90 -10.23
C LEU A 305 -43.13 13.66 -10.95
N LEU A 306 -42.07 14.38 -10.58
CA LEU A 306 -40.72 14.16 -11.13
C LEU A 306 -40.20 12.76 -10.80
N TYR A 307 -40.46 12.28 -9.58
CA TYR A 307 -40.13 10.92 -9.17
C TYR A 307 -40.85 9.87 -10.01
N LEU A 308 -42.17 10.01 -10.22
CA LEU A 308 -42.93 9.07 -11.04
C LEU A 308 -42.43 9.05 -12.49
N LEU A 309 -42.10 10.22 -13.05
CA LEU A 309 -41.54 10.34 -14.40
C LEU A 309 -40.16 9.67 -14.50
N ALA A 310 -39.31 9.82 -13.48
CA ALA A 310 -38.03 9.13 -13.38
C ALA A 310 -38.21 7.60 -13.20
N LEU A 311 -39.19 7.18 -12.40
CA LEU A 311 -39.49 5.77 -12.14
C LEU A 311 -39.90 5.03 -13.42
N VAL A 312 -40.80 5.62 -14.22
CA VAL A 312 -41.20 5.03 -15.50
C VAL A 312 -40.07 5.07 -16.54
N ALA A 313 -39.25 6.13 -16.55
CA ALA A 313 -38.11 6.25 -17.45
C ALA A 313 -37.06 5.16 -17.19
N VAL A 314 -36.66 4.95 -15.92
CA VAL A 314 -35.68 3.92 -15.54
C VAL A 314 -36.19 2.50 -15.80
N ASN A 315 -37.51 2.30 -15.80
CA ASN A 315 -38.13 1.02 -16.17
C ASN A 315 -38.40 0.88 -17.67
N GLY A 316 -37.82 1.75 -18.51
CA GLY A 316 -37.75 1.57 -19.96
C GLY A 316 -39.01 1.97 -20.74
N TRP A 317 -39.95 2.72 -20.14
CA TRP A 317 -41.18 3.16 -20.82
C TRP A 317 -40.93 3.99 -22.08
N PHE A 318 -39.80 4.71 -22.15
CA PHE A 318 -39.42 5.57 -23.28
C PHE A 318 -38.40 4.92 -24.22
N ASP A 319 -37.74 3.86 -23.78
CA ASP A 319 -36.66 3.20 -24.52
C ASP A 319 -37.16 1.96 -25.31
N HIS A 320 -38.35 1.45 -24.98
CA HIS A 320 -38.90 0.22 -25.56
C HIS A 320 -40.25 0.47 -26.24
N ALA A 321 -40.53 -0.32 -27.29
CA ALA A 321 -41.81 -0.29 -27.98
C ALA A 321 -42.92 -0.93 -27.13
N TRP A 322 -44.09 -0.30 -27.13
CA TRP A 322 -45.29 -0.84 -26.48
C TRP A 322 -45.98 -1.83 -27.44
N HIS A 323 -46.14 -3.06 -26.99
CA HIS A 323 -46.80 -4.13 -27.72
C HIS A 323 -48.28 -4.27 -27.33
N GLY A 324 -49.07 -4.85 -28.24
CA GLY A 324 -50.50 -5.08 -28.03
C GLY A 324 -50.83 -6.24 -27.09
N GLU A 325 -52.12 -6.41 -26.79
CA GLU A 325 -52.65 -7.34 -25.78
C GLU A 325 -52.20 -8.79 -25.97
N ALA A 326 -52.02 -9.25 -27.22
CA ALA A 326 -51.59 -10.62 -27.51
C ALA A 326 -50.18 -10.96 -26.99
N VAL A 327 -49.27 -9.98 -26.95
CA VAL A 327 -47.93 -10.16 -26.37
C VAL A 327 -48.03 -10.16 -24.85
N ALA A 328 -48.77 -9.20 -24.28
CA ALA A 328 -48.98 -9.10 -22.84
C ALA A 328 -49.62 -10.37 -22.24
N SER A 329 -50.60 -10.97 -22.92
CA SER A 329 -51.24 -12.21 -22.46
C SER A 329 -50.29 -13.40 -22.47
N ARG A 330 -49.39 -13.47 -23.47
CA ARG A 330 -48.36 -14.52 -23.56
C ARG A 330 -47.32 -14.35 -22.45
N THR A 331 -46.80 -13.13 -22.27
CA THR A 331 -45.83 -12.82 -21.21
C THR A 331 -46.40 -13.09 -19.82
N LEU A 332 -47.70 -12.80 -19.61
CA LEU A 332 -48.37 -13.11 -18.34
C LEU A 332 -48.51 -14.62 -18.10
N ALA A 333 -48.82 -15.40 -19.15
CA ALA A 333 -48.92 -16.86 -19.04
C ALA A 333 -47.57 -17.53 -18.72
N GLU A 334 -46.46 -16.92 -19.14
CA GLU A 334 -45.10 -17.38 -18.86
C GLU A 334 -44.54 -16.84 -17.52
N ALA A 335 -45.21 -15.87 -16.90
CA ALA A 335 -44.75 -15.24 -15.66
C ALA A 335 -44.84 -16.20 -14.46
N ARG A 336 -43.79 -16.20 -13.63
CA ARG A 336 -43.70 -17.01 -12.42
C ARG A 336 -43.83 -16.13 -11.19
N PHE A 337 -44.82 -16.44 -10.35
CA PHE A 337 -45.17 -15.64 -9.17
C PHE A 337 -44.41 -16.03 -7.91
N LEU A 338 -43.52 -17.02 -7.99
CA LEU A 338 -42.75 -17.46 -6.85
C LEU A 338 -41.70 -16.40 -6.46
N PRO A 339 -41.66 -15.91 -5.20
CA PRO A 339 -40.67 -14.94 -4.77
C PRO A 339 -39.23 -15.40 -5.04
N PHE A 340 -38.38 -14.50 -5.51
CA PHE A 340 -36.98 -14.75 -5.88
C PHE A 340 -36.76 -15.77 -7.01
N TYR A 341 -37.80 -16.22 -7.72
CA TYR A 341 -37.67 -17.15 -8.86
C TYR A 341 -36.70 -16.62 -9.92
N TYR A 342 -36.87 -15.36 -10.34
CA TYR A 342 -36.01 -14.76 -11.36
C TYR A 342 -34.59 -14.45 -10.86
N HIS A 343 -34.43 -14.22 -9.55
CA HIS A 343 -33.11 -13.98 -8.95
C HIS A 343 -32.23 -15.24 -8.97
N TYR A 344 -32.83 -16.44 -8.98
CA TYR A 344 -32.11 -17.71 -9.09
C TYR A 344 -31.48 -17.94 -10.47
N TYR A 345 -32.13 -17.49 -11.55
CA TYR A 345 -31.65 -17.68 -12.93
C TYR A 345 -30.68 -16.58 -13.39
N THR A 346 -30.15 -15.80 -12.44
CA THR A 346 -29.16 -14.75 -12.69
C THR A 346 -27.95 -14.97 -11.80
N THR A 347 -26.82 -14.37 -12.15
CA THR A 347 -25.64 -14.40 -11.26
C THR A 347 -25.96 -13.74 -9.92
N GLU A 348 -25.29 -14.19 -8.86
CA GLU A 348 -25.51 -13.71 -7.49
C GLU A 348 -25.28 -12.20 -7.40
N HIS A 349 -24.29 -11.70 -8.14
CA HIS A 349 -23.99 -10.28 -8.25
C HIS A 349 -25.13 -9.50 -8.90
N ALA A 350 -25.69 -9.99 -10.01
CA ALA A 350 -26.81 -9.35 -10.68
C ALA A 350 -28.08 -9.37 -9.82
N ALA A 351 -28.36 -10.49 -9.14
CA ALA A 351 -29.47 -10.63 -8.20
C ALA A 351 -29.37 -9.60 -7.05
N LEU A 352 -28.17 -9.43 -6.47
CA LEU A 352 -27.95 -8.46 -5.40
C LEU A 352 -28.08 -7.01 -5.87
N ILE A 353 -27.55 -6.67 -7.06
CA ILE A 353 -27.72 -5.34 -7.67
C ILE A 353 -29.21 -5.08 -7.94
N SER A 354 -29.94 -6.07 -8.46
CA SER A 354 -31.38 -5.96 -8.72
C SER A 354 -32.15 -5.63 -7.44
N LEU A 355 -31.93 -6.41 -6.38
CA LEU A 355 -32.52 -6.20 -5.06
C LEU A 355 -32.31 -4.77 -4.54
N VAL A 356 -31.07 -4.28 -4.58
CA VAL A 356 -30.72 -2.93 -4.10
C VAL A 356 -31.29 -1.84 -5.00
N SER A 357 -31.25 -2.04 -6.32
CA SER A 357 -31.78 -1.08 -7.29
C SER A 357 -33.28 -0.89 -7.10
N VAL A 358 -34.03 -1.99 -6.95
CA VAL A 358 -35.48 -1.95 -6.69
C VAL A 358 -35.77 -1.28 -5.34
N ALA A 359 -35.03 -1.62 -4.28
CA ALA A 359 -35.19 -0.96 -2.99
C ALA A 359 -34.96 0.56 -3.08
N LEU A 360 -33.94 1.00 -3.83
CA LEU A 360 -33.65 2.42 -4.05
C LEU A 360 -34.71 3.10 -4.92
N MET A 361 -35.27 2.42 -5.92
CA MET A 361 -36.34 2.96 -6.78
C MET A 361 -37.60 3.30 -5.98
N TYR A 362 -37.94 2.53 -4.94
CA TYR A 362 -39.14 2.75 -4.13
C TYR A 362 -38.89 3.47 -2.80
N ALA A 363 -37.63 3.62 -2.37
CA ALA A 363 -37.25 4.40 -1.19
C ALA A 363 -37.82 5.84 -1.14
N PRO A 364 -37.88 6.61 -2.26
CA PRO A 364 -38.48 7.95 -2.28
C PRO A 364 -39.94 7.99 -1.83
N VAL A 365 -40.72 6.92 -2.03
CA VAL A 365 -42.11 6.82 -1.53
C VAL A 365 -42.13 6.95 0.00
N GLY A 366 -41.16 6.35 0.70
CA GLY A 366 -41.02 6.48 2.14
C GLY A 366 -40.69 7.91 2.60
N VAL A 367 -39.87 8.64 1.82
CA VAL A 367 -39.53 10.04 2.08
C VAL A 367 -40.75 10.96 1.85
N LEU A 368 -41.48 10.76 0.75
CA LEU A 368 -42.69 11.52 0.43
C LEU A 368 -43.81 11.27 1.44
N ALA A 369 -43.98 10.02 1.87
CA ALA A 369 -44.90 9.65 2.94
C ALA A 369 -44.55 10.34 4.26
N TRP A 370 -43.26 10.39 4.61
CA TRP A 370 -42.80 11.16 5.76
C TRP A 370 -43.13 12.64 5.60
N LEU A 371 -42.71 13.30 4.50
CA LEU A 371 -43.02 14.72 4.21
C LEU A 371 -44.52 15.08 4.29
N ARG A 372 -45.42 14.11 4.04
CA ARG A 372 -46.88 14.27 4.08
C ARG A 372 -47.57 13.74 5.34
N TRP A 373 -46.80 13.32 6.34
CA TRP A 373 -47.32 12.80 7.62
C TRP A 373 -48.14 11.52 7.46
N TRP A 374 -47.85 10.73 6.43
CA TRP A 374 -48.47 9.43 6.24
C TRP A 374 -47.86 8.40 7.19
N SER A 375 -48.66 7.39 7.54
CA SER A 375 -48.17 6.27 8.36
C SER A 375 -47.19 5.41 7.53
N PRO A 376 -46.24 4.71 8.18
CA PRO A 376 -45.37 3.77 7.46
C PRO A 376 -46.13 2.67 6.72
N ALA A 377 -47.33 2.31 7.19
CA ALA A 377 -48.22 1.38 6.50
C ALA A 377 -48.77 1.97 5.20
N ALA A 378 -49.09 3.27 5.16
CA ALA A 378 -49.48 3.93 3.93
C ALA A 378 -48.31 3.99 2.92
N ALA A 379 -47.08 4.23 3.39
CA ALA A 379 -45.89 4.17 2.54
C ALA A 379 -45.70 2.78 1.90
N LEU A 380 -45.92 1.71 2.69
CA LEU A 380 -45.87 0.32 2.23
C LEU A 380 -46.86 0.07 1.09
N TRP A 381 -48.14 0.39 1.31
CA TRP A 381 -49.19 0.12 0.33
C TRP A 381 -49.06 0.97 -0.93
N VAL A 382 -48.67 2.25 -0.81
CA VAL A 382 -48.45 3.12 -1.97
C VAL A 382 -47.28 2.62 -2.82
N ALA A 383 -46.19 2.18 -2.20
CA ALA A 383 -45.07 1.58 -2.94
C ALA A 383 -45.46 0.25 -3.60
N ALA A 384 -46.24 -0.59 -2.91
CA ALA A 384 -46.76 -1.84 -3.49
C ALA A 384 -47.65 -1.57 -4.71
N LEU A 385 -48.53 -0.56 -4.66
CA LEU A 385 -49.38 -0.15 -5.78
C LEU A 385 -48.56 0.41 -6.95
N ALA A 386 -47.57 1.27 -6.66
CA ALA A 386 -46.67 1.79 -7.68
C ALA A 386 -45.87 0.66 -8.36
N ALA A 387 -45.33 -0.26 -7.58
CA ALA A 387 -44.62 -1.44 -8.08
C ALA A 387 -45.52 -2.35 -8.90
N THR A 388 -46.78 -2.55 -8.48
CA THR A 388 -47.76 -3.30 -9.27
C THR A 388 -48.00 -2.64 -10.62
N GLY A 389 -48.12 -1.31 -10.68
CA GLY A 389 -48.27 -0.57 -11.94
C GLY A 389 -47.05 -0.72 -12.86
N ILE A 390 -45.85 -0.60 -12.30
CA ILE A 390 -44.59 -0.77 -13.06
C ILE A 390 -44.43 -2.21 -13.56
N GLU A 391 -44.58 -3.23 -12.70
CA GLU A 391 -44.45 -4.62 -13.13
C GLU A 391 -45.54 -5.02 -14.13
N SER A 392 -46.78 -4.53 -13.97
CA SER A 392 -47.84 -4.76 -14.96
C SER A 392 -47.53 -4.12 -16.30
N SER A 393 -46.88 -2.95 -16.32
CA SER A 393 -46.47 -2.30 -17.57
C SER A 393 -45.44 -3.09 -18.36
N LYS A 394 -44.57 -3.88 -17.70
CA LYS A 394 -43.55 -4.71 -18.37
C LYS A 394 -44.15 -5.78 -19.27
N LEU A 395 -45.37 -6.24 -18.99
CA LEU A 395 -46.12 -7.14 -19.86
C LEU A 395 -46.27 -6.57 -21.29
N PHE A 396 -46.42 -5.24 -21.40
CA PHE A 396 -46.58 -4.55 -22.68
C PHE A 396 -45.24 -4.15 -23.30
N LEU A 397 -44.14 -4.17 -22.54
CA LEU A 397 -42.79 -3.85 -23.04
C LEU A 397 -42.01 -5.10 -23.50
N ALA A 398 -42.67 -6.26 -23.57
CA ALA A 398 -42.04 -7.57 -23.82
C ALA A 398 -40.91 -7.91 -22.83
N HIS A 399 -40.99 -7.41 -21.60
CA HIS A 399 -40.07 -7.72 -20.50
C HIS A 399 -40.73 -8.63 -19.47
N HIS A 400 -39.94 -9.42 -18.76
CA HIS A 400 -40.47 -10.29 -17.70
C HIS A 400 -40.84 -9.49 -16.44
N PRO A 401 -42.09 -9.53 -15.97
CA PRO A 401 -42.47 -8.94 -14.68
C PRO A 401 -41.89 -9.78 -13.53
N ASP A 402 -41.37 -9.14 -12.48
CA ASP A 402 -40.91 -9.81 -11.26
C ASP A 402 -41.78 -9.42 -10.06
N PRO A 403 -42.69 -10.33 -9.61
CA PRO A 403 -43.55 -10.09 -8.46
C PRO A 403 -42.79 -9.84 -7.16
N THR A 404 -41.53 -10.28 -7.07
CA THR A 404 -40.65 -10.03 -5.91
C THR A 404 -40.42 -8.53 -5.71
N ASN A 405 -40.44 -7.73 -6.78
CA ASN A 405 -40.20 -6.29 -6.72
C ASN A 405 -41.26 -5.55 -5.92
N LEU A 406 -42.51 -6.07 -5.88
CA LEU A 406 -43.58 -5.52 -5.05
C LEU A 406 -43.23 -5.63 -3.58
N LEU A 407 -42.74 -6.80 -3.16
CA LEU A 407 -42.33 -7.06 -1.77
C LEU A 407 -41.12 -6.20 -1.38
N ILE A 408 -40.11 -6.14 -2.24
CA ILE A 408 -38.88 -5.36 -2.01
C ILE A 408 -39.22 -3.87 -1.90
N GLY A 409 -40.01 -3.34 -2.85
CA GLY A 409 -40.40 -1.94 -2.88
C GLY A 409 -41.25 -1.53 -1.67
N ALA A 410 -42.22 -2.37 -1.30
CA ALA A 410 -43.10 -2.15 -0.15
C ALA A 410 -42.31 -2.10 1.17
N ILE A 411 -41.40 -3.06 1.38
CA ILE A 411 -40.55 -3.12 2.58
C ILE A 411 -39.56 -1.95 2.61
N ALA A 412 -38.98 -1.58 1.47
CA ALA A 412 -38.06 -0.46 1.36
C ALA A 412 -38.73 0.87 1.77
N ALA A 413 -39.90 1.18 1.20
CA ALA A 413 -40.64 2.40 1.53
C ALA A 413 -41.07 2.45 3.00
N TRP A 414 -41.55 1.33 3.55
CA TRP A 414 -41.87 1.22 4.97
C TRP A 414 -40.65 1.48 5.86
N SER A 415 -39.51 0.87 5.53
CA SER A 415 -38.28 0.96 6.31
C SER A 415 -37.73 2.39 6.33
N VAL A 416 -37.74 3.08 5.18
CA VAL A 416 -37.29 4.48 5.06
C VAL A 416 -38.20 5.41 5.88
N SER A 417 -39.53 5.23 5.78
CA SER A 417 -40.49 6.04 6.55
C SER A 417 -40.29 5.85 8.07
N LYS A 418 -40.11 4.61 8.53
CA LYS A 418 -39.80 4.30 9.93
C LYS A 418 -38.46 4.90 10.39
N LEU A 419 -37.43 4.84 9.55
CA LEU A 419 -36.12 5.38 9.86
C LEU A 419 -36.17 6.90 10.06
N LEU A 420 -36.85 7.62 9.15
CA LEU A 420 -36.99 9.08 9.23
C LEU A 420 -37.76 9.50 10.50
N GLN A 421 -38.87 8.82 10.83
CA GLN A 421 -39.59 9.04 12.09
C GLN A 421 -38.72 8.80 13.33
N GLY A 422 -37.86 7.78 13.30
CA GLY A 422 -36.92 7.48 14.39
C GLY A 422 -35.81 8.52 14.56
N LEU A 423 -35.27 9.04 13.47
CA LEU A 423 -34.27 10.12 13.47
C LEU A 423 -34.85 11.45 13.96
N GLU A 424 -36.12 11.72 13.66
CA GLU A 424 -36.86 12.87 14.16
C GLU A 424 -36.99 12.84 15.68
N GLN A 425 -37.44 11.71 16.24
CA GLN A 425 -37.55 11.51 17.71
C GLN A 425 -36.19 11.64 18.43
N ALA A 426 -35.11 11.14 17.82
CA ALA A 426 -33.75 11.24 18.35
C ALA A 426 -33.23 12.69 18.41
N SER A 427 -33.62 13.52 17.45
CA SER A 427 -33.20 14.92 17.35
C SER A 427 -33.84 15.77 18.45
N VAL A 428 -35.11 15.50 18.77
CA VAL A 428 -35.85 16.15 19.87
C VAL A 428 -35.19 15.87 21.23
N ALA A 429 -34.83 14.61 21.50
CA ALA A 429 -34.17 14.23 22.75
C ALA A 429 -32.79 14.90 22.94
N THR A 430 -32.05 15.14 21.85
CA THR A 430 -30.73 15.79 21.88
C THR A 430 -30.83 17.29 22.17
N ARG A 431 -31.90 17.96 21.71
CA ARG A 431 -32.16 19.39 21.97
C ARG A 431 -32.45 19.66 23.45
N GLN A 432 -33.23 18.78 24.09
CA GLN A 432 -33.52 18.85 25.54
C GLN A 432 -32.27 18.64 26.40
N ALA A 433 -31.30 17.83 25.95
CA ALA A 433 -30.02 17.62 26.64
C ALA A 433 -28.98 18.72 26.37
N GLY A 434 -29.10 19.48 25.27
CA GLY A 434 -28.19 20.57 24.93
C GLY A 434 -28.52 21.91 25.61
N LEU A 435 -29.81 22.14 25.93
CA LEU A 435 -30.27 23.33 26.65
C LEU A 435 -29.78 23.40 28.11
N THR A 436 -29.27 22.31 28.67
CA THR A 436 -28.74 22.23 30.05
C THR A 436 -27.23 22.46 30.18
N VAL A 437 -26.47 22.56 29.08
CA VAL A 437 -24.98 22.54 29.12
C VAL A 437 -24.32 23.87 28.71
N VAL A 438 -25.07 24.86 28.21
CA VAL A 438 -24.50 26.12 27.69
C VAL A 438 -24.32 27.17 28.80
N THR A 439 -23.30 26.99 29.65
CA THR A 439 -22.66 28.09 30.40
C THR A 439 -21.19 27.77 30.69
N ARG A 440 -20.25 28.18 29.81
CA ARG A 440 -18.84 28.41 30.19
C ARG A 440 -18.16 29.46 29.30
N PRO A 441 -17.20 30.23 29.86
CA PRO A 441 -16.72 31.48 29.27
C PRO A 441 -15.60 31.25 28.25
N VAL A 442 -15.55 32.15 27.27
CA VAL A 442 -14.49 32.25 26.26
C VAL A 442 -13.23 32.87 26.87
N ILE A 443 -12.10 32.16 26.80
CA ILE A 443 -10.79 32.68 27.20
C ILE A 443 -10.24 33.54 26.05
N ARG A 444 -10.04 34.84 26.32
CA ARG A 444 -9.25 35.76 25.47
C ARG A 444 -7.78 35.39 25.56
N ILE A 445 -7.12 35.25 24.41
CA ILE A 445 -5.66 35.13 24.31
C ILE A 445 -5.09 36.52 24.08
N ASP A 446 -4.15 36.94 24.94
CA ASP A 446 -3.45 38.22 24.89
C ASP A 446 -2.53 38.33 23.67
N GLU A 447 -2.68 39.42 22.92
CA GLU A 447 -2.11 39.65 21.59
C GLU A 447 -0.75 40.39 21.61
N LYS A 448 -0.14 40.60 22.78
CA LYS A 448 0.99 41.55 22.94
C LYS A 448 2.42 41.01 22.84
N ALA A 449 2.64 39.74 22.47
CA ALA A 449 4.00 39.17 22.38
C ALA A 449 4.57 39.01 20.95
N SER A 450 3.87 39.46 19.90
CA SER A 450 4.16 39.05 18.51
C SER A 450 5.08 39.97 17.69
N ALA A 451 5.26 41.25 18.09
CA ALA A 451 5.85 42.26 17.20
C ALA A 451 7.34 42.07 16.87
N GLY A 452 8.17 41.56 17.79
CA GLY A 452 9.61 41.37 17.56
C GLY A 452 10.00 40.09 16.78
N SER A 453 9.11 39.09 16.74
CA SER A 453 9.40 37.78 16.12
C SER A 453 9.00 37.67 14.65
N ALA A 454 8.14 38.57 14.17
CA ALA A 454 7.56 38.53 12.83
C ALA A 454 8.60 38.78 11.71
N GLY A 455 9.53 39.71 11.91
CA GLY A 455 10.54 40.07 10.90
C GLY A 455 11.54 38.94 10.57
N HIS A 456 11.96 38.16 11.59
CA HIS A 456 12.89 37.03 11.41
C HIS A 456 12.21 35.76 10.89
N ALA A 457 10.90 35.61 11.10
CA ALA A 457 10.11 34.51 10.53
C ALA A 457 9.84 34.75 9.03
N SER A 458 9.56 36.00 8.65
CA SER A 458 9.34 36.40 7.26
C SER A 458 10.58 36.17 6.36
N ARG A 459 11.78 36.58 6.79
CA ARG A 459 13.02 36.37 6.01
C ARG A 459 13.36 34.89 5.75
N ARG A 460 13.22 34.03 6.76
CA ARG A 460 13.45 32.58 6.62
C ARG A 460 12.44 31.92 5.70
N ALA A 461 11.19 32.37 5.74
CA ALA A 461 10.14 31.92 4.84
C ALA A 461 10.44 32.31 3.39
N CYS A 462 10.86 33.56 3.13
CA CYS A 462 11.25 34.00 1.79
C CYS A 462 12.47 33.23 1.26
N LEU A 463 13.49 33.00 2.10
CA LEU A 463 14.66 32.21 1.69
C LEU A 463 14.26 30.77 1.33
N ALA A 464 13.46 30.10 2.16
CA ALA A 464 12.99 28.76 1.86
C ALA A 464 12.16 28.71 0.57
N LEU A 465 11.27 29.68 0.36
CA LEU A 465 10.49 29.77 -0.89
C LEU A 465 11.42 29.98 -2.10
N ALA A 466 12.39 30.88 -2.01
CA ALA A 466 13.36 31.11 -3.08
C ALA A 466 14.17 29.84 -3.38
N THR A 467 14.64 29.11 -2.36
CA THR A 467 15.34 27.83 -2.53
C THR A 467 14.45 26.79 -3.21
N ILE A 468 13.19 26.65 -2.78
CA ILE A 468 12.25 25.68 -3.36
C ILE A 468 11.97 26.00 -4.83
N LEU A 469 11.74 27.28 -5.16
CA LEU A 469 11.51 27.71 -6.54
C LEU A 469 12.77 27.55 -7.41
N ALA A 470 13.95 27.82 -6.86
CA ALA A 470 15.22 27.60 -7.56
C ALA A 470 15.46 26.12 -7.85
N VAL A 471 15.20 25.22 -6.89
CA VAL A 471 15.29 23.76 -7.10
C VAL A 471 14.27 23.31 -8.13
N ALA A 472 13.02 23.79 -8.06
CA ALA A 472 12.01 23.44 -9.05
C ALA A 472 12.39 23.92 -10.47
N ALA A 473 12.94 25.13 -10.60
CA ALA A 473 13.44 25.66 -11.86
C ALA A 473 14.63 24.83 -12.39
N TRP A 474 15.58 24.47 -11.52
CA TRP A 474 16.72 23.63 -11.89
C TRP A 474 16.26 22.27 -12.41
N ILE A 475 15.31 21.61 -11.73
CA ILE A 475 14.74 20.34 -12.17
C ILE A 475 14.09 20.46 -13.55
N VAL A 476 13.31 21.53 -13.78
CA VAL A 476 12.66 21.76 -15.08
C VAL A 476 13.66 21.93 -16.22
N ILE A 477 14.83 22.51 -15.94
CA ILE A 477 15.86 22.81 -16.94
C ILE A 477 16.77 21.61 -17.20
N ASP A 478 17.21 20.90 -16.16
CA ASP A 478 18.35 19.95 -16.24
C ASP A 478 17.96 18.48 -16.01
N PHE A 479 16.82 18.17 -15.39
CA PHE A 479 16.51 16.77 -15.06
C PHE A 479 15.96 16.00 -16.28
N PRO A 480 16.56 14.87 -16.68
CA PRO A 480 16.30 14.27 -17.99
C PRO A 480 14.99 13.45 -18.08
N PHE A 481 14.34 13.13 -16.96
CA PHE A 481 13.19 12.22 -16.92
C PHE A 481 11.95 12.84 -16.26
N TYR A 482 10.94 13.18 -17.07
CA TYR A 482 9.69 13.85 -16.65
C TYR A 482 9.90 15.04 -15.68
N PRO A 483 10.75 16.01 -16.03
CA PRO A 483 11.16 17.09 -15.13
C PRO A 483 9.99 17.94 -14.61
N GLY A 484 9.01 18.27 -15.47
CA GLY A 484 7.84 19.06 -15.09
C GLY A 484 6.95 18.35 -14.05
N LEU A 485 6.78 17.03 -14.16
CA LEU A 485 6.02 16.24 -13.20
C LEU A 485 6.76 16.16 -11.86
N LEU A 486 8.07 15.91 -11.88
CA LEU A 486 8.89 15.86 -10.66
C LEU A 486 8.86 17.20 -9.91
N ALA A 487 9.02 18.31 -10.63
CA ALA A 487 8.96 19.65 -10.05
C ALA A 487 7.57 19.94 -9.43
N LEU A 488 6.48 19.60 -10.12
CA LEU A 488 5.11 19.76 -9.60
C LEU A 488 4.90 18.96 -8.31
N LEU A 489 5.32 17.69 -8.29
CA LEU A 489 5.19 16.83 -7.12
C LEU A 489 6.01 17.35 -5.93
N LEU A 490 7.22 17.86 -6.17
CA LEU A 490 8.04 18.48 -5.12
C LEU A 490 7.44 19.80 -4.60
N LEU A 491 6.79 20.59 -5.45
CA LEU A 491 6.06 21.79 -5.01
C LEU A 491 4.83 21.43 -4.16
N CYS A 492 4.06 20.41 -4.56
CA CYS A 492 2.96 19.88 -3.76
C CYS A 492 3.47 19.33 -2.41
N TYR A 493 4.59 18.63 -2.42
CA TYR A 493 5.26 18.13 -1.23
C TYR A 493 5.72 19.27 -0.31
N ALA A 494 6.35 20.31 -0.85
CA ALA A 494 6.75 21.49 -0.11
C ALA A 494 5.56 22.19 0.55
N ALA A 495 4.45 22.34 -0.19
CA ALA A 495 3.21 22.90 0.34
C ALA A 495 2.66 22.04 1.50
N LEU A 496 2.65 20.72 1.36
CA LEU A 496 2.23 19.80 2.42
C LEU A 496 3.10 19.93 3.68
N LEU A 497 4.43 19.95 3.52
CA LEU A 497 5.37 20.15 4.62
C LEU A 497 5.22 21.52 5.28
N TRP A 498 4.85 22.56 4.53
CA TRP A 498 4.64 23.89 5.08
C TRP A 498 3.54 23.91 6.15
N PHE A 499 2.47 23.15 5.90
CA PHE A 499 1.36 22.98 6.85
C PHE A 499 1.69 21.98 7.96
N GLN A 500 2.41 20.89 7.66
CA GLN A 500 2.81 19.89 8.66
C GLN A 500 4.29 19.48 8.51
N PRO A 501 5.23 20.24 9.13
CA PRO A 501 6.66 19.99 8.98
C PRO A 501 7.10 18.62 9.50
N GLY A 502 6.37 18.03 10.45
CA GLY A 502 6.68 16.70 10.99
C GLY A 502 6.62 15.58 9.94
N LEU A 503 5.87 15.76 8.85
CA LEU A 503 5.72 14.74 7.80
C LEU A 503 7.03 14.44 7.06
N LEU A 504 8.05 15.33 7.11
CA LEU A 504 9.36 15.05 6.52
C LEU A 504 9.98 13.77 7.09
N TRP A 505 9.73 13.49 8.39
CA TRP A 505 10.24 12.30 9.06
C TRP A 505 9.61 11.02 8.56
N ALA A 506 8.42 11.07 7.93
CA ALA A 506 7.83 9.93 7.23
C ALA A 506 8.27 9.87 5.76
N ALA A 507 8.33 11.03 5.10
CA ALA A 507 8.63 11.11 3.68
C ALA A 507 10.05 10.63 3.33
N ILE A 508 11.06 11.02 4.10
CA ILE A 508 12.46 10.64 3.85
C ILE A 508 12.65 9.11 3.89
N PRO A 509 12.32 8.39 4.98
CA PRO A 509 12.48 6.93 5.00
C PRO A 509 11.61 6.19 3.98
N ALA A 510 10.44 6.74 3.61
CA ALA A 510 9.60 6.17 2.55
C ALA A 510 10.20 6.38 1.16
N ALA A 511 10.84 7.53 0.92
CA ALA A 511 11.43 7.89 -0.37
C ALA A 511 12.73 7.13 -0.68
N ILE A 512 13.46 6.64 0.33
CA ILE A 512 14.70 5.87 0.14
C ILE A 512 14.52 4.76 -0.92
N PRO A 513 13.52 3.86 -0.82
CA PRO A 513 13.25 2.87 -1.85
C PRO A 513 12.28 3.34 -2.95
N LEU A 514 11.39 4.31 -2.69
CA LEU A 514 10.29 4.61 -3.64
C LEU A 514 10.58 5.73 -4.63
N LEU A 515 11.64 6.50 -4.39
CA LEU A 515 12.02 7.64 -5.22
C LEU A 515 13.43 7.41 -5.75
N ASP A 516 13.58 6.43 -6.63
CA ASP A 516 14.85 6.00 -7.25
C ASP A 516 14.70 5.91 -8.78
N LEU A 517 14.98 7.02 -9.47
CA LEU A 517 14.80 7.18 -10.91
C LEU A 517 16.11 7.06 -11.69
N ALA A 518 17.24 6.80 -11.02
CA ALA A 518 18.56 6.67 -11.66
C ALA A 518 18.56 5.72 -12.89
N PRO A 519 17.87 4.57 -12.89
CA PRO A 519 17.82 3.69 -14.07
C PRO A 519 17.12 4.29 -15.29
N TRP A 520 16.29 5.32 -15.11
CA TRP A 520 15.60 6.04 -16.20
C TRP A 520 16.23 7.38 -16.54
N SER A 521 16.80 8.06 -15.55
CA SER A 521 17.41 9.38 -15.70
C SER A 521 18.89 9.33 -16.06
N GLY A 522 19.61 8.26 -15.68
CA GLY A 522 21.08 8.20 -15.71
C GLY A 522 21.77 8.97 -14.57
N ARG A 523 21.01 9.70 -13.73
CA ARG A 523 21.55 10.58 -12.68
C ARG A 523 21.63 9.84 -11.34
N TYR A 524 22.84 9.69 -10.79
CA TYR A 524 23.06 9.05 -9.48
C TYR A 524 24.02 9.84 -8.54
N TYR A 525 24.63 10.93 -9.02
CA TYR A 525 25.45 11.87 -8.22
C TYR A 525 24.66 12.96 -7.51
N LEU A 526 23.60 13.44 -8.15
CA LEU A 526 22.57 14.25 -7.55
C LEU A 526 21.26 13.80 -8.17
N ASP A 527 20.36 13.29 -7.36
CA ASP A 527 19.15 12.63 -7.83
C ASP A 527 17.88 13.24 -7.23
N GLU A 528 16.74 12.71 -7.64
CA GLU A 528 15.41 13.09 -7.16
C GLU A 528 15.24 12.98 -5.64
N PHE A 529 15.94 12.05 -4.98
CA PHE A 529 15.89 11.89 -3.53
C PHE A 529 16.64 13.04 -2.85
N ASP A 530 17.78 13.46 -3.39
CA ASP A 530 18.51 14.63 -2.90
C ASP A 530 17.65 15.91 -2.97
N PHE A 531 16.88 16.11 -4.06
CA PHE A 531 15.95 17.25 -4.15
C PHE A 531 14.86 17.20 -3.08
N LEU A 532 14.31 16.02 -2.77
CA LEU A 532 13.34 15.84 -1.70
C LEU A 532 13.94 16.19 -0.33
N VAL A 533 15.18 15.80 -0.05
CA VAL A 533 15.89 16.14 1.19
C VAL A 533 16.15 17.64 1.28
N ILE A 534 16.58 18.29 0.20
CA ILE A 534 16.81 19.75 0.16
C ILE A 534 15.52 20.50 0.48
N VAL A 535 14.40 20.14 -0.15
CA VAL A 535 13.08 20.74 0.13
C VAL A 535 12.66 20.48 1.58
N SER A 536 12.88 19.28 2.10
CA SER A 536 12.60 18.92 3.49
C SER A 536 13.36 19.79 4.49
N LEU A 537 14.66 19.98 4.25
CA LEU A 537 15.52 20.80 5.09
C LEU A 537 15.14 22.29 4.98
N ALA A 538 14.88 22.80 3.78
CA ALA A 538 14.48 24.19 3.56
C ALA A 538 13.19 24.53 4.32
N VAL A 539 12.15 23.70 4.20
CA VAL A 539 10.88 23.89 4.92
C VAL A 539 11.06 23.66 6.41
N GLY A 540 11.78 22.60 6.81
CA GLY A 540 12.03 22.24 8.20
C GLY A 540 12.73 23.35 8.97
N TYR A 541 13.84 23.88 8.45
CA TYR A 541 14.58 24.97 9.10
C TYR A 541 13.85 26.31 9.11
N ALA A 542 12.96 26.56 8.14
CA ALA A 542 12.13 27.76 8.10
C ALA A 542 10.95 27.72 9.06
N ARG A 543 10.26 26.56 9.17
CA ARG A 543 9.02 26.41 9.94
C ARG A 543 9.26 26.01 11.40
N VAL A 544 10.30 25.23 11.69
CA VAL A 544 10.59 24.75 13.04
C VAL A 544 11.45 25.76 13.78
N ARG A 545 10.98 26.18 14.96
CA ARG A 545 11.66 27.18 15.77
C ARG A 545 13.07 26.69 16.15
N PRO A 546 14.08 27.58 16.15
CA PRO A 546 15.39 27.24 16.68
C PRO A 546 15.29 26.76 18.12
N ALA A 547 16.10 25.76 18.46
CA ALA A 547 16.16 25.26 19.83
C ALA A 547 16.68 26.37 20.78
N PRO A 548 16.17 26.49 22.02
CA PRO A 548 16.66 27.46 22.99
C PRO A 548 18.17 27.33 23.22
N LYS A 549 18.87 28.45 23.48
CA LYS A 549 20.29 28.44 23.85
C LYS A 549 20.48 27.56 25.11
N GLY A 550 21.43 26.63 25.09
CA GLY A 550 21.70 25.69 26.20
C GLY A 550 20.77 24.45 26.26
N SER A 551 19.90 24.25 25.28
CA SER A 551 19.02 23.07 25.20
C SER A 551 19.74 21.76 24.82
N CYS A 552 20.89 21.85 24.15
CA CYS A 552 21.71 20.68 23.82
C CYS A 552 22.63 20.36 24.99
N ARG A 553 22.26 19.40 25.83
CA ARG A 553 23.08 18.90 26.96
C ARG A 553 23.76 17.55 26.66
N ASP A 554 23.57 17.01 25.46
CA ASP A 554 24.16 15.73 25.03
C ASP A 554 25.56 15.92 24.43
N LEU A 555 26.53 16.20 25.31
CA LEU A 555 27.92 16.39 24.91
C LEU A 555 28.52 15.14 24.21
N PRO A 556 28.28 13.90 24.67
CA PRO A 556 28.80 12.71 23.98
C PRO A 556 28.21 12.52 22.58
N GLY A 557 26.89 12.71 22.41
CA GLY A 557 26.24 12.58 21.11
C GLY A 557 26.73 13.63 20.12
N LEU A 558 26.90 14.87 20.58
CA LEU A 558 27.46 15.95 19.77
C LEU A 558 28.93 15.70 19.42
N ALA A 559 29.75 15.25 20.37
CA ALA A 559 31.17 14.97 20.15
C ALA A 559 31.38 13.90 19.07
N VAL A 560 30.59 12.81 19.12
CA VAL A 560 30.66 11.76 18.10
C VAL A 560 30.14 12.24 16.75
N ALA A 561 29.08 13.04 16.70
CA ALA A 561 28.60 13.64 15.45
C ALA A 561 29.63 14.59 14.83
N CYS A 562 30.32 15.40 15.65
CA CYS A 562 31.42 16.27 15.20
C CYS A 562 32.63 15.45 14.72
N LEU A 563 32.97 14.37 15.42
CA LEU A 563 34.05 13.48 15.01
C LEU A 563 33.73 12.82 13.66
N LEU A 564 32.51 12.31 13.48
CA LEU A 564 32.06 11.75 12.20
C LEU A 564 32.09 12.80 11.09
N ALA A 565 31.61 14.01 11.35
CA ALA A 565 31.67 15.11 10.39
C ALA A 565 33.12 15.43 9.99
N LEU A 566 34.03 15.43 10.97
CA LEU A 566 35.45 15.66 10.73
C LEU A 566 36.08 14.54 9.90
N THR A 567 35.84 13.26 10.21
CA THR A 567 36.44 12.14 9.46
C THR A 567 35.94 12.10 8.03
N PHE A 568 34.64 12.29 7.79
CA PHE A 568 34.09 12.39 6.44
C PHE A 568 34.63 13.62 5.69
N THR A 569 34.76 14.77 6.35
CA THR A 569 35.32 15.98 5.72
C THR A 569 36.77 15.76 5.31
N VAL A 570 37.60 15.25 6.23
CA VAL A 570 39.03 14.99 5.95
C VAL A 570 39.19 13.94 4.86
N SER A 571 38.46 12.83 4.93
CA SER A 571 38.52 11.76 3.92
C SER A 571 38.01 12.23 2.54
N THR A 572 36.98 13.06 2.49
CA THR A 572 36.48 13.66 1.23
C THR A 572 37.48 14.64 0.64
N LEU A 573 38.06 15.52 1.46
CA LEU A 573 39.09 16.46 1.02
C LEU A 573 40.33 15.71 0.51
N TYR A 574 40.74 14.64 1.20
CA TYR A 574 41.86 13.82 0.79
C TYR A 574 41.60 13.10 -0.55
N ALA A 575 40.38 12.61 -0.77
CA ALA A 575 40.01 11.96 -2.02
C ALA A 575 39.97 12.91 -3.23
N VAL A 576 39.56 14.18 -3.02
CA VAL A 576 39.38 15.16 -4.10
C VAL A 576 40.66 15.95 -4.39
N LEU A 577 41.65 15.96 -3.48
CA LEU A 577 42.88 16.73 -3.65
C LEU A 577 43.97 15.96 -4.43
N PRO A 578 44.69 16.62 -5.37
CA PRO A 578 44.52 18.02 -5.80
C PRO A 578 43.24 18.19 -6.64
N MET A 579 42.47 19.25 -6.35
CA MET A 579 41.16 19.47 -6.97
C MET A 579 41.33 19.77 -8.46
N ALA A 580 40.95 18.80 -9.31
CA ALA A 580 40.87 19.00 -10.75
C ALA A 580 39.63 19.85 -11.11
N LEU A 581 39.71 20.62 -12.20
CA LEU A 581 38.54 21.29 -12.76
C LEU A 581 37.52 20.24 -13.24
N PRO A 582 36.22 20.39 -12.93
CA PRO A 582 35.21 19.44 -13.38
C PRO A 582 35.18 19.30 -14.90
N ASP A 583 35.21 18.05 -15.36
CA ASP A 583 35.07 17.63 -16.76
C ASP A 583 33.74 16.86 -16.97
N VAL A 584 33.49 16.41 -18.20
CA VAL A 584 32.28 15.64 -18.57
C VAL A 584 32.13 14.31 -17.81
N ASN A 585 33.22 13.76 -17.26
CA ASN A 585 33.23 12.50 -16.51
C ASN A 585 33.10 12.69 -14.99
N SER A 586 33.19 13.93 -14.52
CA SER A 586 33.35 14.23 -13.11
C SER A 586 32.16 13.75 -12.28
N PHE A 587 30.94 13.84 -12.81
CA PHE A 587 29.70 13.44 -12.12
C PHE A 587 28.97 12.26 -12.78
N SER A 588 29.70 11.47 -13.58
CA SER A 588 29.16 10.36 -14.37
C SER A 588 30.01 9.09 -14.31
N SER A 589 31.15 9.10 -13.59
CA SER A 589 32.04 7.96 -13.47
C SER A 589 32.47 7.68 -12.03
N TYR A 590 32.37 6.41 -11.60
CA TYR A 590 32.86 5.95 -10.29
C TYR A 590 34.39 6.06 -10.13
N TYR A 591 35.13 6.17 -11.24
CA TYR A 591 36.58 6.38 -11.25
C TYR A 591 36.98 7.84 -11.00
N SER A 592 36.01 8.75 -10.97
CA SER A 592 36.26 10.18 -10.72
C SER A 592 36.55 10.43 -9.23
N PRO A 593 37.51 11.31 -8.89
CA PRO A 593 37.72 11.78 -7.51
C PRO A 593 36.44 12.36 -6.88
N PHE A 594 35.53 12.90 -7.68
CA PHE A 594 34.26 13.45 -7.21
C PHE A 594 33.28 12.37 -6.72
N ASN A 595 33.54 11.07 -6.96
CA ASN A 595 32.81 9.97 -6.31
C ASN A 595 32.83 10.09 -4.77
N ALA A 596 33.85 10.75 -4.22
CA ALA A 596 33.89 11.12 -2.81
C ALA A 596 32.71 12.00 -2.38
N LEU A 597 32.33 12.99 -3.20
CA LEU A 597 31.16 13.85 -2.94
C LEU A 597 29.85 13.06 -2.99
N ARG A 598 29.76 12.09 -3.92
CA ARG A 598 28.61 11.18 -4.04
C ARG A 598 28.33 10.51 -2.70
N ILE A 599 29.35 9.92 -2.08
CA ILE A 599 29.22 9.22 -0.80
C ILE A 599 29.05 10.19 0.36
N ALA A 600 29.89 11.24 0.44
CA ALA A 600 29.89 12.20 1.53
C ALA A 600 28.55 12.93 1.70
N ARG A 601 27.77 13.10 0.62
CA ARG A 601 26.43 13.72 0.69
C ARG A 601 25.47 12.96 1.61
N GLY A 602 25.58 11.63 1.68
CA GLY A 602 24.77 10.80 2.58
C GLY A 602 25.00 11.16 4.05
N ALA A 603 26.26 11.33 4.45
CA ALA A 603 26.63 11.80 5.79
C ALA A 603 26.21 13.26 6.03
N LEU A 604 26.37 14.14 5.04
CA LEU A 604 25.94 15.54 5.13
C LEU A 604 24.43 15.66 5.39
N TRP A 605 23.61 14.97 4.62
CA TRP A 605 22.16 14.93 4.82
C TRP A 605 21.78 14.42 6.20
N ALA A 606 22.46 13.37 6.67
CA ALA A 606 22.22 12.82 7.99
C ALA A 606 22.54 13.84 9.09
N LEU A 607 23.68 14.55 9.00
CA LEU A 607 24.09 15.56 9.98
C LEU A 607 23.14 16.77 10.02
N LEU A 608 22.67 17.24 8.86
CA LEU A 608 21.68 18.31 8.79
C LEU A 608 20.33 17.87 9.38
N LEU A 609 19.89 16.63 9.10
CA LEU A 609 18.68 16.08 9.70
C LEU A 609 18.84 15.86 11.21
N PHE A 610 20.02 15.45 11.69
CA PHE A 610 20.31 15.35 13.12
C PHE A 610 20.17 16.70 13.84
N ALA A 611 20.74 17.76 13.25
CA ALA A 611 20.59 19.11 13.78
C ALA A 611 19.13 19.61 13.75
N LEU A 612 18.38 19.28 12.69
CA LEU A 612 16.95 19.58 12.61
C LEU A 612 16.12 18.78 13.62
N MET A 613 16.45 17.51 13.84
CA MET A 613 15.81 16.64 14.84
C MET A 613 15.89 17.26 16.23
N HIS A 614 17.03 17.83 16.61
CA HIS A 614 17.18 18.53 17.88
C HIS A 614 16.20 19.71 18.04
N ARG A 615 15.82 20.39 16.96
CA ARG A 615 14.78 21.43 17.01
C ARG A 615 13.39 20.85 17.26
N PHE A 616 13.07 19.71 16.65
CA PHE A 616 11.81 19.01 16.88
C PHE A 616 11.69 18.50 18.32
N THR A 617 12.76 17.88 18.84
CA THR A 617 12.80 17.39 20.23
C THR A 617 12.73 18.55 21.23
N ALA A 618 13.43 19.67 20.98
CA ALA A 618 13.34 20.88 21.79
C ALA A 618 11.94 21.53 21.76
N ALA A 619 11.17 21.32 20.69
CA ALA A 619 9.77 21.73 20.57
C ALA A 619 8.79 20.73 21.21
N GLY A 620 9.27 19.66 21.85
CA GLY A 620 8.46 18.63 22.49
C GLY A 620 7.79 17.65 21.52
N GLN A 621 8.26 17.58 20.26
CA GLN A 621 7.73 16.67 19.25
C GLN A 621 8.61 15.42 19.15
N ASP A 622 7.99 14.25 19.37
CA ASP A 622 8.65 12.95 19.15
C ASP A 622 8.56 12.56 17.67
N VAL A 623 9.71 12.45 17.02
CA VAL A 623 9.81 12.14 15.58
C VAL A 623 9.70 10.63 15.30
N ARG A 624 9.94 9.78 16.31
CA ARG A 624 10.02 8.32 16.15
C ARG A 624 8.76 7.67 15.58
N PRO A 625 7.52 8.05 15.99
CA PRO A 625 6.31 7.45 15.44
C PRO A 625 6.10 7.79 13.96
N VAL A 626 6.45 9.01 13.55
CA VAL A 626 6.30 9.47 12.17
C VAL A 626 7.37 8.82 11.28
N PHE A 627 8.60 8.69 11.79
CA PHE A 627 9.66 7.91 11.15
C PHE A 627 9.27 6.45 10.92
N ALA A 628 8.74 5.78 11.95
CA ALA A 628 8.28 4.40 11.85
C ALA A 628 7.15 4.23 10.82
N ALA A 629 6.23 5.20 10.72
CA ALA A 629 5.20 5.18 9.70
C ALA A 629 5.79 5.28 8.28
N GLY A 630 6.80 6.14 8.09
CA GLY A 630 7.54 6.25 6.83
C GLY A 630 8.27 4.96 6.43
N MET A 631 8.98 4.33 7.39
CA MET A 631 9.58 3.00 7.17
C MET A 631 8.53 1.95 6.77
N GLY A 632 7.35 1.99 7.38
CA GLY A 632 6.24 1.09 7.03
C GLY A 632 5.69 1.33 5.62
N VAL A 633 5.58 2.59 5.18
CA VAL A 633 5.17 2.93 3.81
C VAL A 633 6.22 2.47 2.79
N GLY A 634 7.49 2.76 3.06
CA GLY A 634 8.58 2.31 2.19
C GLY A 634 8.63 0.78 2.10
N LEU A 635 8.48 0.06 3.22
CA LEU A 635 8.38 -1.41 3.23
C LEU A 635 7.23 -1.92 2.36
N ALA A 636 6.04 -1.33 2.50
CA ALA A 636 4.88 -1.73 1.72
C ALA A 636 5.12 -1.55 0.20
N GLY A 637 5.73 -0.43 -0.19
CA GLY A 637 6.06 -0.18 -1.59
C GLY A 637 7.19 -1.09 -2.11
N THR A 638 8.23 -1.37 -1.31
CA THR A 638 9.27 -2.36 -1.67
C THR A 638 8.66 -3.74 -1.89
N ILE A 639 7.78 -4.19 -1.00
CA ILE A 639 7.06 -5.48 -1.15
C ILE A 639 6.26 -5.50 -2.44
N ALA A 640 5.52 -4.42 -2.74
CA ALA A 640 4.72 -4.33 -3.96
C ALA A 640 5.59 -4.44 -5.22
N VAL A 641 6.72 -3.75 -5.27
CA VAL A 641 7.68 -3.83 -6.40
C VAL A 641 8.28 -5.22 -6.52
N VAL A 642 8.66 -5.86 -5.41
CA VAL A 642 9.22 -7.23 -5.43
C VAL A 642 8.19 -8.26 -5.92
N ILE A 643 6.94 -8.16 -5.46
CA ILE A 643 5.84 -9.01 -5.95
C ILE A 643 5.63 -8.79 -7.44
N TRP A 644 5.60 -7.54 -7.89
CA TRP A 644 5.46 -7.19 -9.30
C TRP A 644 6.63 -7.71 -10.16
N GLU A 645 7.87 -7.50 -9.73
CA GLU A 645 9.08 -8.03 -10.38
C GLU A 645 9.01 -9.56 -10.52
N ARG A 646 8.65 -10.28 -9.46
CA ARG A 646 8.52 -11.74 -9.52
C ARG A 646 7.36 -12.21 -10.38
N MET A 647 6.23 -11.51 -10.37
CA MET A 647 5.12 -11.80 -11.28
C MET A 647 5.53 -11.67 -12.75
N LEU A 648 6.37 -10.68 -13.06
CA LEU A 648 6.82 -10.42 -14.42
C LEU A 648 7.86 -11.44 -14.91
N PHE A 649 8.93 -11.70 -14.15
CA PHE A 649 10.07 -12.48 -14.65
C PHE A 649 9.93 -14.00 -14.37
N PRO A 650 10.24 -14.51 -13.17
CA PRO A 650 10.24 -15.96 -12.91
C PRO A 650 8.87 -16.56 -12.56
N GLY A 651 7.91 -15.75 -12.10
CA GLY A 651 6.67 -16.19 -11.45
C GLY A 651 6.75 -16.15 -9.92
N LEU A 652 5.60 -15.96 -9.25
CA LEU A 652 5.52 -15.79 -7.78
C LEU A 652 5.96 -17.02 -6.98
N LEU A 653 5.68 -18.22 -7.49
CA LEU A 653 5.94 -19.49 -6.79
C LEU A 653 7.05 -20.32 -7.44
N ASN A 654 7.75 -19.76 -8.43
CA ASN A 654 8.90 -20.41 -9.06
C ASN A 654 10.17 -20.10 -8.26
N PHE A 655 10.70 -21.11 -7.56
CA PHE A 655 11.92 -21.01 -6.75
C PHE A 655 13.08 -21.87 -7.28
N THR A 656 12.94 -22.43 -8.49
CA THR A 656 13.99 -23.19 -9.16
C THR A 656 14.85 -22.31 -10.06
N ASP A 657 14.28 -21.20 -10.53
CA ASP A 657 14.98 -20.19 -11.33
C ASP A 657 16.06 -19.45 -10.51
N THR A 658 17.17 -19.08 -11.14
CA THR A 658 18.28 -18.32 -10.53
C THR A 658 18.00 -16.82 -10.42
N TYR A 659 16.83 -16.34 -10.89
CA TYR A 659 16.43 -14.94 -10.82
C TYR A 659 16.38 -14.42 -9.36
N ARG A 660 17.25 -13.45 -9.08
CA ARG A 660 17.31 -12.70 -7.83
C ARG A 660 16.63 -11.35 -8.01
N VAL A 661 15.74 -11.02 -7.08
CA VAL A 661 15.04 -9.73 -7.12
C VAL A 661 15.98 -8.59 -6.76
N THR A 662 15.80 -7.46 -7.43
CA THR A 662 16.53 -6.21 -7.14
C THR A 662 15.64 -5.18 -6.44
N GLY A 663 14.32 -5.31 -6.57
CA GLY A 663 13.37 -4.35 -6.03
C GLY A 663 13.56 -2.96 -6.64
N PRO A 664 13.12 -1.90 -5.95
CA PRO A 664 13.20 -0.54 -6.47
C PRO A 664 14.56 0.14 -6.19
N PHE A 665 15.66 -0.63 -6.06
CA PHE A 665 16.96 -0.11 -5.65
C PHE A 665 17.94 -0.06 -6.82
N SER A 666 18.19 1.12 -7.37
CA SER A 666 19.13 1.31 -8.49
C SER A 666 20.58 1.04 -8.12
N GLN A 667 20.95 1.21 -6.84
CA GLN A 667 22.29 0.91 -6.34
C GLN A 667 22.70 -0.55 -6.60
N MET A 668 21.73 -1.47 -6.70
CA MET A 668 21.95 -2.87 -7.05
C MET A 668 22.53 -3.08 -8.46
N HIS A 669 22.65 -2.06 -9.32
CA HIS A 669 23.30 -2.16 -10.64
C HIS A 669 24.76 -2.64 -10.59
N THR A 670 25.41 -2.47 -9.45
CA THR A 670 26.78 -2.94 -9.16
C THR A 670 26.81 -4.06 -8.11
N GLY A 671 25.67 -4.68 -7.82
CA GLY A 671 25.55 -5.67 -6.74
C GLY A 671 25.37 -5.02 -5.36
N GLY A 672 25.63 -5.79 -4.29
CA GLY A 672 25.49 -5.38 -2.88
C GLY A 672 24.29 -6.01 -2.16
N ALA A 673 23.95 -5.44 -0.99
CA ALA A 673 22.88 -5.93 -0.10
C ALA A 673 21.84 -4.87 0.31
N ASP A 674 21.60 -3.87 -0.55
CA ASP A 674 20.70 -2.74 -0.28
C ASP A 674 19.25 -3.15 0.00
N ILE A 675 18.69 -4.04 -0.83
CA ILE A 675 17.32 -4.54 -0.65
C ILE A 675 17.19 -5.30 0.68
N GLU A 676 18.15 -6.15 1.00
CA GLU A 676 18.19 -6.91 2.25
C GLU A 676 18.31 -5.99 3.46
N ALA A 677 19.17 -4.96 3.37
CA ALA A 677 19.37 -3.99 4.41
C ALA A 677 18.09 -3.18 4.68
N TYR A 678 17.39 -2.72 3.64
CA TYR A 678 16.15 -1.96 3.81
C TYR A 678 15.01 -2.82 4.38
N LEU A 679 14.80 -4.03 3.84
CA LEU A 679 13.79 -4.97 4.34
C LEU A 679 14.03 -5.30 5.82
N THR A 680 15.29 -5.55 6.19
CA THR A 680 15.70 -5.84 7.57
C THR A 680 15.52 -4.63 8.48
N ALA A 681 15.89 -3.43 8.02
CA ALA A 681 15.71 -2.19 8.77
C ALA A 681 14.24 -1.84 9.00
N ALA A 682 13.38 -2.03 8.00
CA ALA A 682 11.98 -1.60 8.04
C ALA A 682 11.07 -2.56 8.83
N LEU A 683 11.41 -3.85 8.86
CA LEU A 683 10.60 -4.91 9.46
C LEU A 683 10.13 -4.61 10.89
N PRO A 684 10.99 -4.20 11.85
CA PRO A 684 10.57 -4.01 13.24
C PRO A 684 9.50 -2.91 13.40
N PHE A 685 9.51 -1.91 12.51
CA PHE A 685 8.54 -0.82 12.55
C PHE A 685 7.14 -1.26 12.09
N ALA A 686 7.06 -2.23 11.17
CA ALA A 686 5.79 -2.81 10.72
C ALA A 686 5.09 -3.65 11.80
N LEU A 687 5.83 -4.10 12.83
CA LEU A 687 5.29 -4.87 13.95
C LEU A 687 4.71 -3.99 15.07
N LEU A 688 5.02 -2.69 15.10
CA LEU A 688 4.54 -1.78 16.15
C LEU A 688 3.01 -1.63 16.16
N PRO A 689 2.31 -1.44 15.03
CA PRO A 689 0.85 -1.37 15.01
C PRO A 689 0.19 -2.68 15.48
N MET A 690 0.86 -3.82 15.36
CA MET A 690 0.30 -5.10 15.83
C MET A 690 0.06 -5.11 17.35
N VAL A 691 0.95 -4.48 18.11
CA VAL A 691 0.82 -4.36 19.58
C VAL A 691 0.03 -3.12 19.97
N GLN A 692 0.24 -2.01 19.28
CA GLN A 692 -0.31 -0.71 19.67
C GLN A 692 -1.72 -0.46 19.15
N ALA A 693 -2.07 -0.98 17.97
CA ALA A 693 -3.34 -0.67 17.34
C ALA A 693 -4.50 -1.41 18.03
N ARG A 694 -5.58 -0.65 18.26
CA ARG A 694 -6.87 -1.19 18.72
C ARG A 694 -7.69 -1.78 17.57
N SER A 695 -7.43 -1.37 16.34
CA SER A 695 -8.14 -1.84 15.14
C SER A 695 -7.59 -3.18 14.66
N LEU A 696 -8.49 -4.13 14.40
CA LEU A 696 -8.13 -5.40 13.76
C LEU A 696 -7.49 -5.19 12.38
N ALA A 697 -7.99 -4.22 11.60
CA ALA A 697 -7.46 -3.89 10.28
C ALA A 697 -5.95 -3.55 10.32
N ALA A 698 -5.50 -2.69 11.24
CA ALA A 698 -4.08 -2.39 11.37
C ALA A 698 -3.23 -3.61 11.79
N ARG A 699 -3.79 -4.52 12.59
CA ARG A 699 -3.08 -5.77 12.96
C ARG A 699 -2.97 -6.73 11.79
N LEU A 700 -4.04 -6.85 10.99
CA LEU A 700 -4.02 -7.64 9.75
C LEU A 700 -3.04 -7.04 8.73
N ALA A 701 -3.05 -5.71 8.57
CA ALA A 701 -2.09 -5.02 7.71
C ALA A 701 -0.64 -5.27 8.16
N SER A 702 -0.34 -5.19 9.45
CA SER A 702 0.97 -5.58 9.99
C SER A 702 1.32 -7.05 9.70
N GLY A 703 0.36 -7.97 9.83
CA GLY A 703 0.55 -9.38 9.49
C GLY A 703 0.86 -9.61 8.01
N LEU A 704 0.14 -8.92 7.12
CA LEU A 704 0.39 -8.96 5.67
C LEU A 704 1.76 -8.36 5.31
N LEU A 705 2.15 -7.25 5.95
CA LEU A 705 3.49 -6.67 5.75
C LEU A 705 4.59 -7.61 6.21
N LEU A 706 4.41 -8.33 7.34
CA LEU A 706 5.36 -9.34 7.77
C LEU A 706 5.47 -10.47 6.73
N LEU A 707 4.34 -11.02 6.28
CA LEU A 707 4.32 -12.08 5.27
C LEU A 707 5.01 -11.63 3.97
N GLY A 708 4.67 -10.43 3.49
CA GLY A 708 5.27 -9.85 2.30
C GLY A 708 6.76 -9.57 2.46
N ALA A 709 7.20 -9.08 3.62
CA ALA A 709 8.62 -8.84 3.91
C ALA A 709 9.40 -10.15 4.01
N SER A 710 8.82 -11.18 4.65
CA SER A 710 9.40 -12.53 4.70
C SER A 710 9.49 -13.16 3.31
N TYR A 711 8.48 -12.99 2.47
CA TYR A 711 8.58 -13.43 1.07
C TYR A 711 9.69 -12.67 0.34
N ALA A 712 9.68 -11.33 0.41
CA ALA A 712 10.62 -10.46 -0.29
C ALA A 712 12.07 -10.77 0.08
N ILE A 713 12.39 -10.92 1.37
CA ILE A 713 13.76 -11.25 1.78
C ILE A 713 14.15 -12.64 1.29
N MET A 714 13.25 -13.62 1.34
CA MET A 714 13.55 -15.00 0.92
C MET A 714 13.81 -15.14 -0.58
N VAL A 715 13.22 -14.29 -1.41
CA VAL A 715 13.45 -14.33 -2.87
C VAL A 715 14.67 -13.52 -3.33
N THR A 716 15.41 -12.90 -2.40
CA THR A 716 16.75 -12.32 -2.67
C THR A 716 17.84 -13.39 -2.76
N PHE A 717 17.62 -14.57 -2.17
CA PHE A 717 18.61 -15.66 -2.04
C PHE A 717 19.92 -15.23 -1.34
N SER A 718 19.83 -14.24 -0.46
CA SER A 718 20.95 -13.68 0.30
C SER A 718 21.04 -14.23 1.72
N ARG A 719 22.13 -14.96 1.99
CA ARG A 719 22.40 -15.61 3.29
C ARG A 719 22.59 -14.59 4.41
N ALA A 720 23.34 -13.52 4.14
CA ALA A 720 23.54 -12.42 5.09
C ALA A 720 22.21 -11.71 5.38
N GLY A 721 21.39 -11.49 4.34
CA GLY A 721 20.04 -10.96 4.48
C GLY A 721 19.15 -11.83 5.37
N TYR A 722 19.17 -13.16 5.18
CA TYR A 722 18.39 -14.08 6.01
C TYR A 722 18.79 -14.00 7.48
N ALA A 723 20.10 -13.99 7.78
CA ALA A 723 20.62 -13.91 9.13
C ALA A 723 20.26 -12.57 9.81
N GLY A 724 20.45 -11.45 9.10
CA GLY A 724 20.09 -10.11 9.59
C GLY A 724 18.59 -9.97 9.85
N PHE A 725 17.76 -10.41 8.91
CA PHE A 725 16.30 -10.37 9.02
C PHE A 725 15.79 -11.23 10.18
N ALA A 726 16.31 -12.46 10.33
CA ALA A 726 15.94 -13.35 11.43
C ALA A 726 16.32 -12.74 12.79
N LEU A 727 17.52 -12.16 12.91
CA LEU A 727 17.95 -11.50 14.14
C LEU A 727 17.07 -10.28 14.48
N ALA A 728 16.77 -9.43 13.49
CA ALA A 728 15.87 -8.29 13.66
C ALA A 728 14.48 -8.74 14.14
N LEU A 729 13.92 -9.79 13.53
CA LEU A 729 12.63 -10.34 13.92
C LEU A 729 12.63 -10.89 15.35
N ILE A 730 13.68 -11.63 15.73
CA ILE A 730 13.82 -12.19 17.09
C ILE A 730 13.89 -11.06 18.12
N ILE A 731 14.76 -10.07 17.91
CA ILE A 731 14.91 -8.93 18.83
C ILE A 731 13.61 -8.12 18.91
N ALA A 732 12.96 -7.87 17.77
CA ALA A 732 11.66 -7.18 17.74
C ALA A 732 10.59 -7.94 18.54
N CYS A 733 10.49 -9.25 18.35
CA CYS A 733 9.58 -10.11 19.12
C CYS A 733 9.89 -10.07 20.63
N LEU A 734 11.16 -10.12 21.01
CA LEU A 734 11.60 -10.11 22.41
C LEU A 734 11.38 -8.76 23.11
N LEU A 735 11.49 -7.63 22.40
CA LEU A 735 11.44 -6.30 23.02
C LEU A 735 10.09 -5.60 22.87
N ILE A 736 9.41 -5.78 21.74
CA ILE A 736 8.16 -5.06 21.43
C ILE A 736 6.96 -5.77 22.07
N LEU A 737 6.87 -7.09 21.99
CA LEU A 737 5.69 -7.85 22.41
C LEU A 737 5.46 -7.93 23.93
N PRO A 738 6.50 -8.05 24.80
CA PRO A 738 6.29 -8.11 26.25
C PRO A 738 6.14 -6.75 26.92
N SER A 739 6.48 -5.65 26.23
CA SER A 739 6.48 -4.30 26.78
C SER A 739 5.12 -3.89 27.37
N ARG A 740 5.16 -3.32 28.59
CA ARG A 740 3.95 -2.78 29.25
C ARG A 740 3.76 -1.34 28.80
N TRP A 741 2.55 -1.00 28.36
CA TRP A 741 2.21 0.40 28.10
C TRP A 741 2.20 1.17 29.42
N PRO A 742 2.93 2.29 29.56
CA PRO A 742 2.66 3.26 30.61
C PRO A 742 1.33 3.92 30.28
N SER A 743 0.27 3.56 31.03
CA SER A 743 -1.01 4.28 30.96
C SER A 743 -0.74 5.78 30.95
N ALA A 744 -1.30 6.47 29.96
CA ALA A 744 -1.09 7.87 29.66
C ALA A 744 -0.88 8.71 30.93
N ALA A 745 0.23 9.46 30.94
CA ALA A 745 0.48 10.54 31.88
C ALA A 745 -0.80 11.34 32.05
N ARG A 746 -1.34 11.34 33.27
CA ARG A 746 -2.33 12.32 33.71
C ARG A 746 -1.74 13.69 33.42
N ASN A 747 -2.52 14.56 32.79
CA ASN A 747 -2.24 15.97 32.61
C ASN A 747 -1.60 16.56 33.88
N THR A 748 -0.29 16.83 33.84
CA THR A 748 0.39 17.63 34.85
C THR A 748 0.23 19.10 34.49
N ALA A 749 -0.79 19.74 35.06
CA ALA A 749 -0.79 21.17 35.40
C ALA A 749 -2.00 21.52 36.29
N ARG A 750 -1.85 21.32 37.61
CA ARG A 750 -2.27 22.21 38.74
C ARG A 750 -2.47 21.36 40.02
N ASP A 751 -1.48 21.45 40.91
CA ASP A 751 -1.39 20.89 42.28
C ASP A 751 -2.38 21.55 43.28
N PRO A 752 -2.58 21.09 44.55
CA PRO A 752 -1.65 20.27 45.37
C PRO A 752 -2.24 19.14 46.27
N ALA A 753 -1.30 18.39 46.86
CA ALA A 753 -1.33 17.48 48.02
C ALA A 753 -1.34 15.96 47.74
N PRO A 754 -0.34 15.19 48.24
CA PRO A 754 -0.36 13.73 48.18
C PRO A 754 -1.12 13.16 49.38
N ALA A 755 -2.28 12.54 49.15
CA ALA A 755 -2.82 11.56 50.08
C ALA A 755 -2.15 10.20 49.80
N PRO A 756 -1.77 9.41 50.82
CA PRO A 756 -1.15 8.10 50.63
C PRO A 756 -2.21 7.13 50.10
N MET A 757 -2.22 6.89 48.79
CA MET A 757 -3.11 5.93 48.15
C MET A 757 -2.41 4.57 48.12
N GLN A 758 -2.97 3.62 48.87
CA GLN A 758 -2.56 2.21 48.92
C GLN A 758 -2.31 1.62 47.53
N GLU A 759 -1.15 0.98 47.37
CA GLU A 759 -0.83 0.14 46.23
C GLU A 759 -1.78 -1.07 46.19
N ALA A 760 -2.65 -1.12 45.19
CA ALA A 760 -3.40 -2.33 44.88
C ALA A 760 -2.47 -3.36 44.21
N PRO A 761 -2.39 -4.62 44.67
CA PRO A 761 -1.48 -5.62 44.11
C PRO A 761 -1.80 -5.96 42.65
N ALA A 762 -0.77 -5.99 41.81
CA ALA A 762 -0.82 -6.23 40.35
C ALA A 762 -1.04 -7.71 39.94
N SER A 763 -1.87 -8.46 40.67
CA SER A 763 -2.08 -9.92 40.48
C SER A 763 -3.53 -10.27 40.08
N GLY A 764 -4.10 -9.53 39.12
CA GLY A 764 -5.39 -9.89 38.52
C GLY A 764 -5.25 -10.92 37.37
N PRO A 765 -6.18 -11.89 37.23
CA PRO A 765 -6.18 -12.88 36.14
C PRO A 765 -6.22 -12.28 34.72
N GLY A 766 -6.64 -11.02 34.58
CA GLY A 766 -6.63 -10.28 33.31
C GLY A 766 -5.23 -9.93 32.79
N ALA A 767 -4.24 -9.72 33.68
CA ALA A 767 -2.87 -9.40 33.29
C ALA A 767 -2.15 -10.63 32.72
N LEU A 768 -2.36 -11.80 33.33
CA LEU A 768 -1.83 -13.09 32.86
C LEU A 768 -2.38 -13.45 31.48
N ARG A 769 -3.69 -13.27 31.27
CA ARG A 769 -4.38 -13.53 29.99
C ARG A 769 -3.90 -12.63 28.86
N SER A 770 -3.52 -11.38 29.17
CA SER A 770 -2.95 -10.44 28.19
C SER A 770 -1.51 -10.77 27.79
N ARG A 771 -0.71 -11.38 28.68
CA ARG A 771 0.66 -11.83 28.37
C ARG A 771 0.65 -13.08 27.51
N VAL A 772 -0.20 -14.07 27.82
CA VAL A 772 -0.35 -15.30 27.03
C VAL A 772 -0.75 -14.98 25.59
N TYR A 773 -1.70 -14.05 25.39
CA TYR A 773 -2.11 -13.62 24.05
C TYR A 773 -0.97 -12.98 23.23
N ARG A 774 -0.09 -12.19 23.87
CA ARG A 774 1.02 -11.52 23.17
C ARG A 774 2.13 -12.50 22.77
N TRP A 775 2.46 -13.47 23.61
CA TRP A 775 3.41 -14.53 23.27
C TRP A 775 2.84 -15.52 22.24
N ALA A 776 1.54 -15.83 22.31
CA ALA A 776 0.87 -16.62 21.28
C ALA A 776 0.87 -15.89 19.93
N ALA A 777 0.67 -14.56 19.93
CA ALA A 777 0.79 -13.74 18.72
C ALA A 777 2.24 -13.75 18.17
N ALA A 778 3.25 -13.68 19.03
CA ALA A 778 4.66 -13.84 18.63
C ALA A 778 4.91 -15.17 17.93
N GLY A 779 4.46 -16.27 18.56
CA GLY A 779 4.60 -17.62 18.03
C GLY A 779 3.88 -17.79 16.70
N LEU A 780 2.68 -17.23 16.56
CA LEU A 780 1.95 -17.25 15.30
C LEU A 780 2.68 -16.48 14.19
N LEU A 781 3.23 -15.30 14.48
CA LEU A 781 3.98 -14.52 13.49
C LEU A 781 5.24 -15.24 13.04
N LEU A 782 5.99 -15.83 13.97
CA LEU A 782 7.17 -16.63 13.65
C LEU A 782 6.78 -17.87 12.83
N ALA A 783 5.68 -18.54 13.18
CA ALA A 783 5.17 -19.67 12.40
C ALA A 783 4.74 -19.24 10.99
N LEU A 784 4.12 -18.08 10.83
CA LEU A 784 3.73 -17.52 9.53
C LEU A 784 4.95 -17.16 8.67
N ALA A 785 5.95 -16.49 9.25
CA ALA A 785 7.20 -16.20 8.56
C ALA A 785 7.93 -17.50 8.14
N ALA A 786 7.97 -18.50 9.03
CA ALA A 786 8.53 -19.81 8.75
C ALA A 786 7.75 -20.55 7.65
N ALA A 787 6.42 -20.45 7.64
CA ALA A 787 5.57 -21.07 6.62
C ALA A 787 5.86 -20.52 5.21
N VAL A 788 6.23 -19.24 5.09
CA VAL A 788 6.69 -18.64 3.83
C VAL A 788 8.12 -19.05 3.50
N ALA A 789 9.01 -19.10 4.50
CA ALA A 789 10.42 -19.38 4.29
C ALA A 789 10.70 -20.84 3.91
N VAL A 790 9.98 -21.81 4.49
CA VAL A 790 10.26 -23.26 4.32
C VAL A 790 10.19 -23.71 2.86
N PRO A 791 9.12 -23.41 2.07
CA PRO A 791 9.05 -23.79 0.67
C PRO A 791 10.20 -23.20 -0.17
N ILE A 792 10.55 -21.94 0.09
CA ILE A 792 11.63 -21.24 -0.65
C ILE A 792 13.00 -21.82 -0.29
N TYR A 793 13.23 -22.07 0.99
CA TYR A 793 14.46 -22.70 1.49
C TYR A 793 14.62 -24.13 0.96
N SER A 794 13.52 -24.86 0.76
CA SER A 794 13.54 -26.19 0.15
C SER A 794 13.80 -26.20 -1.36
N GLY A 795 13.79 -25.04 -2.02
CA GLY A 795 14.11 -24.90 -3.43
C GLY A 795 15.57 -25.25 -3.74
N ALA A 796 15.81 -25.87 -4.90
CA ALA A 796 17.14 -26.34 -5.31
C ALA A 796 18.20 -25.23 -5.32
N PHE A 797 17.85 -24.03 -5.78
CA PHE A 797 18.77 -22.89 -5.84
C PHE A 797 19.17 -22.39 -4.44
N ALA A 798 18.22 -22.32 -3.49
CA ALA A 798 18.53 -21.95 -2.11
C ALA A 798 19.45 -22.98 -1.46
N GLN A 799 19.20 -24.29 -1.66
CA GLN A 799 20.07 -25.36 -1.16
C GLN A 799 21.49 -25.26 -1.71
N GLN A 800 21.65 -25.03 -3.01
CA GLN A 800 22.96 -24.84 -3.64
C GLN A 800 23.74 -23.66 -3.03
N ARG A 801 23.05 -22.55 -2.74
CA ARG A 801 23.66 -21.38 -2.09
C ARG A 801 24.12 -21.70 -0.66
N ILE A 802 23.41 -22.56 0.06
CA ILE A 802 23.76 -22.94 1.45
C ILE A 802 24.93 -23.92 1.46
N SER A 803 24.96 -24.89 0.56
CA SER A 803 26.09 -25.83 0.47
C SER A 803 27.41 -25.14 0.11
N ALA A 804 27.35 -23.97 -0.53
CA ALA A 804 28.52 -23.17 -0.93
C ALA A 804 29.01 -22.15 0.13
N ILE A 805 28.57 -22.24 1.40
CA ILE A 805 28.99 -21.27 2.45
C ILE A 805 30.51 -21.27 2.70
N GLY A 806 31.15 -22.45 2.70
CA GLY A 806 32.59 -22.56 2.95
C GLY A 806 33.45 -21.85 1.91
N HIS A 807 33.14 -22.06 0.62
CA HIS A 807 33.85 -21.42 -0.49
C HIS A 807 33.66 -19.89 -0.51
N ASP A 808 32.47 -19.40 -0.14
CA ASP A 808 32.17 -17.96 -0.09
C ASP A 808 33.01 -17.21 0.96
N LEU A 809 33.25 -17.82 2.12
CA LEU A 809 34.04 -17.20 3.17
C LEU A 809 35.52 -17.08 2.78
N ALA A 810 36.05 -18.05 2.03
CA ALA A 810 37.41 -17.98 1.50
C ALA A 810 37.53 -16.80 0.51
N ALA A 811 36.65 -16.73 -0.49
CA ALA A 811 36.63 -15.64 -1.47
C ALA A 811 36.51 -14.25 -0.81
N ARG A 812 35.67 -14.11 0.23
CA ARG A 812 35.55 -12.86 1.00
C ARG A 812 36.85 -12.47 1.71
N ARG A 813 37.54 -13.44 2.33
CA ARG A 813 38.82 -13.17 3.02
C ARG A 813 39.90 -12.74 2.03
N ASP A 814 39.95 -13.39 0.87
CA ASP A 814 40.90 -13.04 -0.19
C ASP A 814 40.63 -11.63 -0.71
N HIS A 815 39.36 -11.29 -0.96
CA HIS A 815 38.96 -9.95 -1.36
C HIS A 815 39.27 -8.87 -0.29
N TRP A 816 39.06 -9.17 1.00
CA TRP A 816 39.43 -8.25 2.08
C TRP A 816 40.95 -8.03 2.18
N ALA A 817 41.72 -9.10 1.97
CA ALA A 817 43.18 -9.03 1.96
C ALA A 817 43.69 -8.18 0.78
N ASP A 818 43.17 -8.43 -0.42
CA ASP A 818 43.48 -7.64 -1.62
C ASP A 818 43.11 -6.16 -1.42
N THR A 819 41.89 -5.89 -0.91
CA THR A 819 41.42 -4.54 -0.57
C THR A 819 42.42 -3.77 0.30
N LEU A 820 42.88 -4.39 1.40
CA LEU A 820 43.80 -3.71 2.32
C LEU A 820 45.22 -3.60 1.77
N ALA A 821 45.63 -4.47 0.84
CA ALA A 821 46.92 -4.46 0.17
C ALA A 821 47.03 -3.36 -0.90
N MET A 822 45.92 -2.92 -1.49
CA MET A 822 45.90 -1.84 -2.49
C MET A 822 46.22 -0.43 -1.93
N ARG A 823 46.18 -0.27 -0.61
CA ARG A 823 46.38 1.02 0.06
C ARG A 823 47.84 1.48 -0.04
N ASP A 824 48.03 2.80 -0.09
CA ASP A 824 49.37 3.38 0.00
C ASP A 824 50.03 3.02 1.35
N PRO A 825 51.33 2.69 1.36
CA PRO A 825 52.05 2.43 2.60
C PRO A 825 52.27 3.74 3.37
N GLY A 826 52.16 3.69 4.69
CA GLY A 826 52.51 4.81 5.57
C GLY A 826 51.50 5.08 6.68
N LEU A 827 51.91 5.90 7.66
CA LEU A 827 51.10 6.23 8.83
C LEU A 827 49.86 7.07 8.48
N ILE A 828 49.98 7.98 7.50
CA ILE A 828 48.88 8.86 7.08
C ILE A 828 47.72 8.03 6.53
N THR A 829 47.99 7.16 5.55
CA THR A 829 46.99 6.25 4.97
C THR A 829 46.44 5.28 6.00
N ALA A 830 47.24 4.80 6.94
CA ALA A 830 46.75 3.96 8.03
C ALA A 830 45.73 4.69 8.94
N LEU A 831 45.95 5.97 9.23
CA LEU A 831 45.09 6.76 10.11
C LEU A 831 43.87 7.35 9.40
N LEU A 832 44.04 7.86 8.17
CA LEU A 832 43.05 8.63 7.41
C LEU A 832 42.41 7.88 6.23
N GLY A 833 42.97 6.72 5.85
CA GLY A 833 42.52 5.94 4.71
C GLY A 833 43.01 6.49 3.37
N MET A 834 42.46 5.93 2.29
CA MET A 834 42.72 6.31 0.89
C MET A 834 41.85 7.47 0.41
N GLY A 835 40.86 7.88 1.21
CA GLY A 835 39.83 8.83 0.82
C GLY A 835 38.55 8.11 0.37
N VAL A 836 37.40 8.64 0.79
CA VAL A 836 36.09 8.02 0.55
C VAL A 836 35.78 7.92 -0.95
N GLY A 837 35.31 6.74 -1.38
CA GLY A 837 34.93 6.51 -2.78
C GLY A 837 36.09 6.29 -3.75
N ARG A 838 37.33 6.16 -3.26
CA ARG A 838 38.51 5.85 -4.09
C ARG A 838 38.67 4.36 -4.39
N PHE A 839 37.84 3.50 -3.81
CA PHE A 839 37.94 2.05 -3.98
C PHE A 839 37.83 1.58 -5.45
N PRO A 840 36.82 1.96 -6.27
CA PRO A 840 36.70 1.44 -7.64
C PRO A 840 37.89 1.76 -8.54
N GLU A 841 38.45 2.97 -8.40
CA GLU A 841 39.66 3.37 -9.12
C GLU A 841 40.91 2.63 -8.62
N SER A 842 41.05 2.49 -7.30
CA SER A 842 42.17 1.76 -6.72
C SER A 842 42.14 0.29 -7.14
N HIS A 843 40.94 -0.32 -7.16
CA HIS A 843 40.72 -1.67 -7.64
C HIS A 843 41.17 -1.82 -9.08
N TYR A 844 40.68 -0.95 -9.96
CA TYR A 844 41.03 -0.98 -11.38
C TYR A 844 42.54 -0.95 -11.63
N TRP A 845 43.29 -0.14 -10.88
CA TRP A 845 44.72 0.04 -11.11
C TRP A 845 45.62 -0.92 -10.33
N ARG A 846 45.22 -1.34 -9.12
CA ARG A 846 46.11 -1.98 -8.13
C ARG A 846 45.66 -3.36 -7.66
N SER A 847 44.41 -3.77 -7.89
CA SER A 847 43.92 -5.07 -7.44
C SER A 847 44.58 -6.22 -8.22
N SER A 848 44.73 -7.35 -7.54
CA SER A 848 45.07 -8.64 -8.18
C SER A 848 43.83 -9.35 -8.78
N GLU A 849 42.63 -8.86 -8.48
CA GLU A 849 41.37 -9.41 -8.98
C GLU A 849 41.06 -8.94 -10.42
N PRO A 850 40.15 -9.64 -11.13
CA PRO A 850 39.73 -9.24 -12.46
C PRO A 850 39.18 -7.81 -12.51
N ARG A 851 39.68 -7.01 -13.45
CA ARG A 851 39.26 -5.62 -13.65
C ARG A 851 37.91 -5.53 -14.34
N ALA A 852 37.08 -4.57 -13.93
CA ALA A 852 35.88 -4.21 -14.67
C ALA A 852 36.20 -3.51 -15.99
N THR A 853 35.33 -3.64 -16.99
CA THR A 853 35.36 -2.79 -18.18
C THR A 853 35.22 -1.33 -17.76
N SER A 854 36.20 -0.51 -18.13
CA SER A 854 36.13 0.94 -17.93
C SER A 854 35.20 1.59 -18.95
N TYR A 855 34.58 2.71 -18.55
CA TYR A 855 33.81 3.56 -19.45
C TYR A 855 34.17 5.02 -19.20
N ARG A 856 34.19 5.83 -20.27
CA ARG A 856 34.46 7.26 -20.22
C ARG A 856 33.79 7.98 -21.39
N LEU A 857 33.32 9.20 -21.17
CA LEU A 857 33.00 10.14 -22.24
C LEU A 857 34.26 10.89 -22.66
N GLU A 858 34.59 10.84 -23.94
CA GLU A 858 35.73 11.54 -24.54
C GLU A 858 35.21 12.62 -25.49
N SER A 859 35.99 13.67 -25.71
CA SER A 859 35.65 14.71 -26.67
C SER A 859 36.79 14.96 -27.65
N GLU A 860 36.46 14.92 -28.94
CA GLU A 860 37.37 15.21 -30.04
C GLU A 860 36.72 16.21 -30.99
N HIS A 861 37.39 17.33 -31.27
CA HIS A 861 36.89 18.40 -32.16
C HIS A 861 35.49 18.93 -31.80
N GLY A 862 35.12 18.92 -30.52
CA GLY A 862 33.81 19.36 -30.04
C GLY A 862 32.71 18.30 -30.10
N ASN A 863 32.97 17.13 -30.67
CA ASN A 863 32.07 15.98 -30.60
C ASN A 863 32.33 15.17 -29.32
N THR A 864 31.29 14.72 -28.63
CA THR A 864 31.40 13.89 -27.42
C THR A 864 30.94 12.47 -27.74
N PHE A 865 31.67 11.45 -27.29
CA PHE A 865 31.33 10.06 -27.58
C PHE A 865 31.68 9.13 -26.40
N LEU A 866 31.08 7.94 -26.39
CA LEU A 866 31.30 6.94 -25.35
C LEU A 866 32.48 6.03 -25.72
N ARG A 867 33.46 5.93 -24.83
CA ARG A 867 34.56 4.96 -24.90
C ARG A 867 34.34 3.83 -23.90
N LEU A 868 34.37 2.60 -24.39
CA LEU A 868 34.37 1.38 -23.57
C LEU A 868 35.73 0.70 -23.64
N GLY A 869 36.31 0.40 -22.48
CA GLY A 869 37.56 -0.33 -22.32
C GLY A 869 37.37 -1.85 -22.31
N THR A 870 38.39 -2.60 -21.91
CA THR A 870 38.35 -4.06 -21.77
C THR A 870 38.25 -4.48 -20.30
N GLY A 871 37.78 -5.69 -20.05
CA GLY A 871 37.65 -6.26 -18.71
C GLY A 871 36.38 -7.09 -18.59
N ASN A 872 35.91 -7.30 -17.35
CA ASN A 872 34.63 -7.94 -17.11
C ASN A 872 33.49 -7.12 -17.71
N PRO A 873 32.44 -7.76 -18.26
CA PRO A 873 31.36 -7.08 -18.96
C PRO A 873 30.70 -5.98 -18.12
N LEU A 874 30.58 -4.80 -18.74
CA LEU A 874 29.74 -3.69 -18.30
C LEU A 874 28.77 -3.39 -19.43
N TYR A 875 27.50 -3.23 -19.08
CA TYR A 875 26.43 -2.90 -20.01
C TYR A 875 26.04 -1.45 -19.79
N MET A 876 26.24 -0.60 -20.79
CA MET A 876 25.69 0.77 -20.78
C MET A 876 24.28 0.71 -21.35
N GLU A 877 23.26 1.01 -20.55
CA GLU A 877 21.88 0.66 -20.87
C GLU A 877 20.90 1.83 -20.81
N GLN A 878 19.82 1.76 -21.58
CA GLN A 878 18.69 2.68 -21.50
C GLN A 878 17.37 1.90 -21.59
N PHE A 879 16.37 2.26 -20.78
CA PHE A 879 15.00 1.76 -20.97
C PHE A 879 14.38 2.29 -22.26
N ILE A 880 13.82 1.38 -23.06
CA ILE A 880 13.14 1.69 -24.32
C ILE A 880 11.72 1.11 -24.34
N ARG A 881 10.83 1.74 -25.11
CA ARG A 881 9.47 1.23 -25.33
C ARG A 881 9.39 0.65 -26.75
N ILE A 882 9.27 -0.67 -26.85
CA ILE A 882 9.16 -1.39 -28.13
C ILE A 882 7.88 -2.23 -28.18
N ALA A 883 7.17 -2.22 -29.30
CA ALA A 883 6.03 -3.09 -29.51
C ALA A 883 6.48 -4.49 -29.98
N PRO A 884 5.77 -5.56 -29.56
CA PRO A 884 6.09 -6.92 -29.99
C PRO A 884 5.75 -7.12 -31.48
N GLY A 885 6.53 -7.96 -32.16
CA GLY A 885 6.34 -8.31 -33.57
C GLY A 885 6.70 -7.23 -34.59
N GLU A 886 7.39 -6.17 -34.17
CA GLU A 886 7.81 -5.06 -35.02
C GLU A 886 9.30 -5.14 -35.36
N GLU A 887 9.67 -4.57 -36.51
CA GLU A 887 11.07 -4.41 -36.92
C GLU A 887 11.60 -3.04 -36.51
N TYR A 888 12.75 -3.03 -35.85
CA TYR A 888 13.49 -1.83 -35.45
C TYR A 888 14.80 -1.75 -36.21
N THR A 889 15.20 -0.55 -36.61
CA THR A 889 16.50 -0.30 -37.24
C THR A 889 17.41 0.36 -36.22
N LEU A 890 18.51 -0.31 -35.87
CA LEU A 890 19.58 0.23 -35.05
C LEU A 890 20.67 0.81 -35.97
N GLN A 891 21.03 2.06 -35.73
CA GLN A 891 22.17 2.75 -36.34
C GLN A 891 23.13 3.17 -35.23
N LEU A 892 24.43 2.97 -35.43
CA LEU A 892 25.47 3.50 -34.56
C LEU A 892 26.78 3.66 -35.32
N ASP A 893 27.61 4.59 -34.88
CA ASP A 893 28.96 4.74 -35.38
C ASP A 893 29.94 4.14 -34.37
N ILE A 894 30.88 3.33 -34.86
CA ILE A 894 31.90 2.69 -34.02
C ILE A 894 33.29 2.94 -34.57
N ARG A 895 34.27 2.96 -33.67
CA ARG A 895 35.68 3.12 -33.99
C ARG A 895 36.54 2.34 -33.00
N GLY A 896 37.56 1.64 -33.48
CA GLY A 896 38.51 0.95 -32.59
C GLY A 896 39.84 0.65 -33.28
N PRO A 897 40.88 0.29 -32.50
CA PRO A 897 42.25 0.16 -32.98
C PRO A 897 42.54 -1.18 -33.67
N GLN A 898 41.67 -2.18 -33.52
CA GLN A 898 41.86 -3.53 -34.05
C GLN A 898 40.61 -3.96 -34.80
N ALA A 899 40.80 -4.57 -35.98
CA ALA A 899 39.71 -5.19 -36.72
C ALA A 899 39.20 -6.44 -35.99
N GLY A 900 37.90 -6.72 -36.12
CA GLY A 900 37.24 -7.87 -35.50
C GLY A 900 35.93 -7.46 -34.81
N LYS A 901 35.56 -8.16 -33.73
CA LYS A 901 34.36 -7.80 -32.96
C LYS A 901 34.51 -6.41 -32.36
N GLY A 902 33.48 -5.58 -32.48
CA GLY A 902 33.43 -4.24 -31.87
C GLY A 902 32.49 -4.20 -30.68
N VAL A 903 31.25 -3.76 -30.92
CA VAL A 903 30.23 -3.54 -29.88
C VAL A 903 29.17 -4.64 -29.93
N SER A 904 28.85 -5.24 -28.80
CA SER A 904 27.64 -6.04 -28.64
C SER A 904 26.48 -5.13 -28.24
N VAL A 905 25.43 -5.11 -29.06
CA VAL A 905 24.19 -4.40 -28.78
C VAL A 905 23.09 -5.42 -28.51
N SER A 906 22.30 -5.18 -27.47
CA SER A 906 21.20 -6.07 -27.11
C SER A 906 19.92 -5.36 -26.74
N LEU A 907 18.80 -5.99 -27.08
CA LEU A 907 17.47 -5.66 -26.58
C LEU A 907 17.03 -6.78 -25.63
N CYS A 908 16.93 -6.49 -24.34
CA CYS A 908 16.63 -7.49 -23.32
C CYS A 908 15.45 -7.06 -22.44
N GLU A 909 14.56 -8.00 -22.14
CA GLU A 909 13.63 -7.86 -21.01
C GLU A 909 14.44 -7.86 -19.71
N LYS A 910 14.58 -6.71 -19.06
CA LYS A 910 15.47 -6.54 -17.91
C LYS A 910 15.00 -5.38 -17.05
N LEU A 911 14.82 -5.63 -15.75
CA LEU A 911 14.56 -4.55 -14.79
C LEU A 911 15.87 -3.87 -14.39
N LEU A 912 16.85 -4.62 -13.87
CA LEU A 912 18.12 -4.04 -13.45
C LEU A 912 19.35 -4.91 -13.75
N LEU A 913 19.47 -6.11 -13.18
CA LEU A 913 20.64 -6.98 -13.34
C LEU A 913 20.35 -8.18 -14.26
N THR A 914 19.34 -8.99 -13.92
CA THR A 914 19.07 -10.23 -14.63
C THR A 914 18.27 -9.98 -15.91
N SER A 915 18.84 -10.41 -17.04
CA SER A 915 18.18 -10.38 -18.34
C SER A 915 17.28 -11.61 -18.54
N GLY A 916 16.10 -11.40 -19.13
CA GLY A 916 15.19 -12.45 -19.60
C GLY A 916 15.40 -12.74 -21.09
N LEU A 917 14.34 -12.62 -21.89
CA LEU A 917 14.43 -12.73 -23.34
C LEU A 917 15.31 -11.61 -23.90
N CYS A 918 16.28 -11.98 -24.74
CA CYS A 918 17.25 -11.06 -25.31
C CYS A 918 17.45 -11.30 -26.80
N ILE A 919 17.72 -10.22 -27.51
CA ILE A 919 18.14 -10.21 -28.90
C ILE A 919 19.50 -9.53 -28.96
N PHE A 920 20.48 -10.21 -29.54
CA PHE A 920 21.85 -9.71 -29.65
C PHE A 920 22.23 -9.46 -31.10
N LYS A 921 22.96 -8.37 -31.33
CA LYS A 921 23.71 -8.11 -32.55
C LYS A 921 25.10 -7.60 -32.18
N THR A 922 26.11 -8.06 -32.90
CA THR A 922 27.47 -7.56 -32.75
C THR A 922 27.81 -6.72 -33.97
N ALA A 923 28.29 -5.52 -33.72
CA ALA A 923 28.82 -4.62 -34.72
C ALA A 923 30.34 -4.84 -34.80
N ASP A 924 30.80 -5.33 -35.94
CA ASP A 924 32.22 -5.63 -36.18
C ASP A 924 32.93 -4.39 -36.73
N ILE A 925 34.18 -4.21 -36.29
CA ILE A 925 35.07 -3.15 -36.76
C ILE A 925 35.84 -3.70 -37.96
N ALA A 926 35.63 -3.09 -39.12
CA ALA A 926 36.34 -3.44 -40.35
C ALA A 926 37.80 -2.95 -40.30
N GLU A 927 38.66 -3.57 -41.10
CA GLU A 927 40.05 -3.11 -41.29
C GLU A 927 40.08 -1.66 -41.80
N GLY A 928 40.70 -0.78 -41.04
CA GLY A 928 40.86 0.63 -41.35
C GLY A 928 41.65 1.34 -40.25
N ASP A 929 42.30 2.45 -40.59
CA ASP A 929 43.22 3.22 -39.71
C ASP A 929 42.50 3.95 -38.55
N GLY A 930 41.66 3.24 -37.79
CA GLY A 930 40.91 3.79 -36.66
C GLY A 930 39.94 4.91 -37.06
N GLN A 931 39.31 4.82 -38.24
CA GLN A 931 38.27 5.77 -38.68
C GLN A 931 36.89 5.38 -38.13
N TRP A 932 35.98 6.37 -38.04
CA TRP A 932 34.58 6.12 -37.69
C TRP A 932 33.88 5.31 -38.79
N GLN A 933 33.16 4.26 -38.39
CA GLN A 933 32.44 3.36 -39.29
C GLN A 933 30.97 3.30 -38.88
N SER A 934 30.09 3.64 -39.81
CA SER A 934 28.64 3.57 -39.56
C SER A 934 28.13 2.14 -39.75
N GLN A 935 27.38 1.68 -38.76
CA GLN A 935 26.84 0.32 -38.69
C GLN A 935 25.33 0.38 -38.58
N GLN A 936 24.65 -0.47 -39.36
CA GLN A 936 23.19 -0.52 -39.38
C GLN A 936 22.70 -1.97 -39.31
N PHE A 937 21.82 -2.24 -38.34
CA PHE A 937 21.23 -3.55 -38.11
C PHE A 937 19.71 -3.48 -38.07
N ARG A 938 19.04 -4.53 -38.55
CA ARG A 938 17.62 -4.75 -38.30
C ARG A 938 17.46 -5.69 -37.11
N LEU A 939 16.57 -5.32 -36.21
CA LEU A 939 16.24 -6.00 -34.97
C LEU A 939 14.73 -6.28 -34.95
N SER A 940 14.35 -7.55 -35.08
CA SER A 940 12.96 -7.97 -34.95
C SER A 940 12.61 -8.06 -33.47
N SER A 941 11.64 -7.33 -32.94
CA SER A 941 11.32 -7.36 -31.51
C SER A 941 10.76 -8.71 -31.04
N GLY A 942 10.24 -9.54 -31.95
CA GLY A 942 9.67 -10.84 -31.60
C GLY A 942 8.62 -10.73 -30.50
N GLU A 943 8.79 -11.46 -29.40
CA GLU A 943 7.89 -11.38 -28.24
C GLU A 943 8.27 -10.29 -27.22
N LEU A 944 9.36 -9.54 -27.44
CA LEU A 944 9.83 -8.53 -26.50
C LEU A 944 8.79 -7.42 -26.33
N GLY A 945 8.55 -7.05 -25.07
CA GLY A 945 7.58 -6.01 -24.74
C GLY A 945 6.12 -6.45 -24.90
N SER A 946 5.85 -7.76 -24.99
CA SER A 946 4.50 -8.32 -24.97
C SER A 946 3.82 -8.16 -23.60
N GLY A 947 2.48 -8.07 -23.62
CA GLY A 947 1.64 -7.91 -22.43
C GLY A 947 1.03 -6.51 -22.27
N GLY A 948 -0.09 -6.43 -21.52
CA GLY A 948 -0.73 -5.16 -21.17
C GLY A 948 0.10 -4.32 -20.20
N TRP A 949 -0.27 -3.07 -19.94
CA TRP A 949 0.60 -2.09 -19.25
C TRP A 949 1.21 -2.58 -17.91
N LEU A 950 0.46 -3.34 -17.10
CA LEU A 950 0.91 -3.91 -15.81
C LEU A 950 1.70 -5.21 -15.95
N ALA A 951 1.50 -5.95 -17.04
CA ALA A 951 2.10 -7.25 -17.30
C ALA A 951 3.24 -7.20 -18.34
N ARG A 952 3.52 -6.00 -18.87
CA ARG A 952 4.57 -5.75 -19.85
C ARG A 952 5.92 -5.69 -19.15
N ARG A 953 6.82 -6.58 -19.57
CA ARG A 953 8.19 -6.59 -19.07
C ARG A 953 8.94 -5.38 -19.62
N PRO A 954 9.69 -4.65 -18.78
CA PRO A 954 10.49 -3.53 -19.25
C PRO A 954 11.63 -4.04 -20.14
N VAL A 955 11.92 -3.31 -21.22
CA VAL A 955 12.99 -3.64 -22.17
C VAL A 955 14.10 -2.59 -22.09
N LYS A 956 15.34 -3.05 -22.11
CA LYS A 956 16.53 -2.20 -22.18
C LYS A 956 17.27 -2.41 -23.49
N LEU A 957 17.75 -1.31 -24.06
CA LEU A 957 18.84 -1.28 -25.04
C LEU A 957 20.16 -1.25 -24.27
N SER A 958 21.05 -2.20 -24.52
CA SER A 958 22.33 -2.31 -23.82
C SER A 958 23.50 -2.38 -24.79
N LEU A 959 24.56 -1.61 -24.51
CA LEU A 959 25.82 -1.58 -25.24
C LEU A 959 26.94 -2.19 -24.38
N ALA A 960 27.71 -3.12 -24.93
CA ALA A 960 28.85 -3.73 -24.25
C ALA A 960 30.02 -3.90 -25.22
N ASN A 961 31.26 -3.81 -24.71
CA ASN A 961 32.45 -4.07 -25.53
C ASN A 961 32.61 -5.58 -25.78
N ALA A 962 32.66 -5.98 -27.04
CA ALA A 962 32.90 -7.35 -27.47
C ALA A 962 34.29 -7.55 -28.09
N SER A 963 35.08 -6.48 -28.19
CA SER A 963 36.42 -6.47 -28.77
C SER A 963 37.50 -6.87 -27.75
N GLN A 964 38.71 -7.11 -28.24
CA GLN A 964 39.92 -7.30 -27.41
C GLN A 964 40.61 -5.98 -27.05
N GLY A 965 40.08 -4.85 -27.53
CA GLY A 965 40.65 -3.51 -27.35
C GLY A 965 39.61 -2.50 -26.83
N ARG A 966 39.94 -1.22 -26.86
CA ARG A 966 38.95 -0.17 -26.60
C ARG A 966 38.06 0.05 -27.83
N VAL A 967 36.80 0.41 -27.60
CA VAL A 967 35.85 0.79 -28.66
C VAL A 967 35.20 2.12 -28.32
N ASP A 968 35.18 3.01 -29.29
CA ASP A 968 34.49 4.29 -29.24
C ASP A 968 33.14 4.13 -29.98
N ILE A 969 32.08 4.70 -29.41
CA ILE A 969 30.69 4.53 -29.83
C ILE A 969 30.01 5.90 -29.86
N ASP A 970 29.31 6.20 -30.95
CA ASP A 970 28.58 7.44 -31.14
C ASP A 970 27.30 7.24 -31.97
N ASN A 971 26.44 8.26 -32.03
CA ASN A 971 25.23 8.36 -32.85
C ASN A 971 24.27 7.16 -32.74
N VAL A 972 24.04 6.65 -31.52
CA VAL A 972 23.19 5.47 -31.27
C VAL A 972 21.70 5.79 -31.46
N ARG A 973 21.14 5.36 -32.59
CA ARG A 973 19.73 5.57 -32.96
C ARG A 973 19.01 4.26 -33.13
N LEU A 974 17.98 4.05 -32.31
CA LEU A 974 17.01 2.96 -32.51
C LEU A 974 15.73 3.55 -33.09
N LEU A 975 15.42 3.18 -34.34
CA LEU A 975 14.29 3.69 -35.10
C LEU A 975 13.22 2.61 -35.22
N ALA A 976 11.96 2.97 -34.99
CA ALA A 976 10.81 2.13 -35.31
C ALA A 976 10.55 2.09 -36.83
N ALA A 977 9.65 1.21 -37.26
CA ALA A 977 9.32 1.03 -38.68
C ALA A 977 8.77 2.29 -39.36
N ASP A 978 8.14 3.19 -38.60
CA ASP A 978 7.63 4.49 -39.06
C ASP A 978 8.70 5.60 -39.09
N GLY A 979 9.95 5.27 -38.73
CA GLY A 979 11.06 6.22 -38.64
C GLY A 979 11.13 7.00 -37.32
N THR A 980 10.24 6.75 -36.36
CA THR A 980 10.31 7.41 -35.05
C THR A 980 11.51 6.90 -34.25
N GLN A 981 12.27 7.82 -33.66
CA GLN A 981 13.41 7.46 -32.83
C GLN A 981 12.96 7.13 -31.40
N VAL A 982 13.32 5.94 -30.93
CA VAL A 982 12.97 5.39 -29.62
C VAL A 982 14.11 5.54 -28.60
N SER A 983 15.37 5.56 -29.06
CA SER A 983 16.53 5.86 -28.19
C SER A 983 16.67 7.36 -27.93
N HIS A 984 17.32 7.73 -26.83
CA HIS A 984 17.51 9.12 -26.41
C HIS A 984 18.99 9.38 -26.15
N ASN A 985 19.46 10.62 -26.33
CA ASN A 985 20.84 11.04 -26.03
C ASN A 985 21.92 10.05 -26.56
N GLY A 986 21.75 9.59 -27.81
CA GLY A 986 22.65 8.59 -28.41
C GLY A 986 23.94 9.18 -29.00
N ASP A 987 24.01 10.51 -29.08
CA ASP A 987 25.14 11.36 -29.44
C ASP A 987 25.94 11.84 -28.21
N PHE A 988 25.48 11.49 -27.01
CA PHE A 988 26.14 11.79 -25.73
C PHE A 988 26.43 13.28 -25.46
N GLU A 989 25.77 14.22 -26.16
CA GLU A 989 25.92 15.67 -25.95
C GLU A 989 25.46 16.07 -24.54
N GLN A 990 24.47 15.38 -23.98
CA GLN A 990 23.97 15.58 -22.61
C GLN A 990 24.66 14.63 -21.60
N GLY A 991 25.87 14.16 -21.93
CA GLY A 991 26.60 13.19 -21.12
C GLY A 991 25.91 11.84 -21.08
N LEU A 992 25.75 11.26 -19.89
CA LEU A 992 25.06 9.98 -19.68
C LEU A 992 23.58 10.14 -19.30
N ASP A 993 22.96 11.28 -19.60
CA ASP A 993 21.52 11.42 -19.37
C ASP A 993 20.75 10.32 -20.13
N ARG A 994 19.84 9.65 -19.41
CA ARG A 994 19.09 8.44 -19.82
C ARG A 994 19.90 7.14 -19.93
N TRP A 995 21.23 7.20 -19.87
CA TRP A 995 22.09 6.03 -19.89
C TRP A 995 22.51 5.65 -18.48
N PHE A 996 22.31 4.39 -18.12
CA PHE A 996 22.64 3.85 -16.81
C PHE A 996 23.28 2.48 -16.96
N PHE A 997 24.44 2.28 -16.34
CA PHE A 997 25.17 1.03 -16.51
C PHE A 997 24.76 -0.03 -15.51
N SER A 998 24.98 -1.30 -15.86
CA SER A 998 24.95 -2.44 -14.94
C SER A 998 26.10 -3.39 -15.21
N VAL A 999 26.44 -4.23 -14.23
CA VAL A 999 27.57 -5.18 -14.31
C VAL A 999 27.17 -6.57 -13.82
N ASP A 1000 27.89 -7.58 -14.29
CA ASP A 1000 27.70 -8.97 -13.85
C ASP A 1000 28.54 -9.33 -12.61
N GLN A 1001 29.63 -8.57 -12.36
CA GLN A 1001 30.56 -8.81 -11.27
C GLN A 1001 30.73 -7.56 -10.39
N ASP A 1002 30.55 -7.75 -9.09
CA ASP A 1002 30.44 -6.70 -8.08
C ASP A 1002 31.78 -6.37 -7.37
N LEU A 1003 32.72 -7.32 -7.31
CA LEU A 1003 34.04 -7.14 -6.67
C LEU A 1003 34.76 -5.82 -7.00
N PRO A 1004 34.77 -5.34 -8.27
CA PRO A 1004 35.49 -4.11 -8.61
C PRO A 1004 34.86 -2.82 -8.10
N TRP A 1005 33.61 -2.89 -7.60
CA TRP A 1005 32.80 -1.71 -7.32
C TRP A 1005 32.66 -1.44 -5.84
N HIS A 1006 32.59 -2.48 -5.00
CA HIS A 1006 32.34 -2.32 -3.56
C HIS A 1006 33.06 -3.40 -2.74
N VAL A 1007 33.40 -3.05 -1.49
CA VAL A 1007 34.11 -3.96 -0.55
C VAL A 1007 33.11 -4.83 0.18
N TRP A 1008 33.27 -6.16 0.14
CA TRP A 1008 32.39 -7.12 0.85
C TRP A 1008 32.51 -7.14 2.40
N SER A 1009 32.67 -6.00 3.05
CA SER A 1009 32.60 -5.80 4.51
C SER A 1009 32.68 -4.30 4.84
N MET A 1010 31.67 -3.75 5.52
CA MET A 1010 31.66 -2.33 5.91
C MET A 1010 32.85 -1.94 6.81
N PRO A 1011 33.27 -2.71 7.84
CA PRO A 1011 34.48 -2.38 8.61
C PRO A 1011 35.75 -2.28 7.76
N VAL A 1012 35.91 -3.17 6.77
CA VAL A 1012 37.05 -3.14 5.85
C VAL A 1012 36.95 -1.94 4.92
N ALA A 1013 35.75 -1.64 4.41
CA ALA A 1013 35.47 -0.47 3.58
C ALA A 1013 35.81 0.83 4.33
N ILE A 1014 35.36 0.99 5.58
CA ILE A 1014 35.69 2.17 6.41
C ILE A 1014 37.20 2.27 6.65
N LEU A 1015 37.86 1.15 6.94
CA LEU A 1015 39.31 1.13 7.15
C LEU A 1015 40.09 1.49 5.87
N PHE A 1016 39.57 1.10 4.70
CA PHE A 1016 40.13 1.49 3.41
C PHE A 1016 39.92 2.99 3.12
N ASP A 1017 38.69 3.48 3.23
CA ASP A 1017 38.30 4.84 2.85
C ASP A 1017 38.72 5.92 3.86
N GLN A 1018 38.60 5.63 5.16
CA GLN A 1018 38.72 6.61 6.26
C GLN A 1018 39.77 6.23 7.31
N GLY A 1019 40.42 5.07 7.17
CA GLY A 1019 41.47 4.62 8.09
C GLY A 1019 40.95 4.30 9.50
N TRP A 1020 41.89 4.13 10.44
CA TRP A 1020 41.55 3.80 11.83
C TRP A 1020 40.71 4.89 12.52
N LEU A 1021 40.91 6.17 12.20
CA LEU A 1021 40.13 7.25 12.81
C LEU A 1021 38.65 7.20 12.38
N GLY A 1022 38.38 6.94 11.10
CA GLY A 1022 37.01 6.74 10.61
C GLY A 1022 36.34 5.52 11.23
N LEU A 1023 37.09 4.41 11.36
CA LEU A 1023 36.57 3.19 11.98
C LEU A 1023 36.21 3.40 13.46
N VAL A 1024 37.08 4.08 14.22
CA VAL A 1024 36.81 4.42 15.63
C VAL A 1024 35.62 5.37 15.75
N ALA A 1025 35.50 6.37 14.87
CA ALA A 1025 34.38 7.31 14.87
C ALA A 1025 33.05 6.60 14.62
N MET A 1026 32.98 5.75 13.59
CA MET A 1026 31.78 4.98 13.25
C MET A 1026 31.43 3.96 14.34
N ALA A 1027 32.42 3.23 14.85
CA ALA A 1027 32.23 2.28 15.96
C ALA A 1027 31.77 3.00 17.24
N GLY A 1028 32.31 4.18 17.53
CA GLY A 1028 31.88 5.01 18.65
C GLY A 1028 30.43 5.46 18.53
N LEU A 1029 29.99 5.85 17.32
CA LEU A 1029 28.60 6.21 17.05
C LEU A 1029 27.65 5.04 17.22
N ILE A 1030 27.93 3.93 16.55
CA ILE A 1030 27.11 2.72 16.62
C ILE A 1030 27.07 2.20 18.05
N GLY A 1031 28.20 2.15 18.74
CA GLY A 1031 28.31 1.71 20.13
C GLY A 1031 27.50 2.58 21.10
N LEU A 1032 27.58 3.91 20.96
CA LEU A 1032 26.80 4.84 21.77
C LEU A 1032 25.29 4.74 21.47
N GLY A 1033 24.94 4.64 20.18
CA GLY A 1033 23.57 4.38 19.68
C GLY A 1033 22.96 3.10 20.25
N MET A 1034 23.68 1.99 20.11
CA MET A 1034 23.31 0.68 20.64
C MET A 1034 23.12 0.73 22.14
N THR A 1035 24.07 1.32 22.87
CA THR A 1035 24.02 1.38 24.35
C THR A 1035 22.79 2.17 24.83
N ARG A 1036 22.55 3.35 24.26
CA ARG A 1036 21.43 4.21 24.66
C ARG A 1036 20.08 3.63 24.27
N THR A 1037 19.96 3.14 23.03
CA THR A 1037 18.72 2.54 22.53
C THR A 1037 18.39 1.26 23.29
N SER A 1038 19.40 0.43 23.59
CA SER A 1038 19.24 -0.76 24.43
C SER A 1038 18.73 -0.41 25.81
N ARG A 1039 19.38 0.51 26.53
CA ARG A 1039 18.93 0.93 27.87
C ARG A 1039 17.44 1.30 27.87
N ARG A 1040 16.98 2.04 26.86
CA ARG A 1040 15.56 2.43 26.74
C ARG A 1040 14.64 1.27 26.38
N ALA A 1041 15.05 0.41 25.46
CA ALA A 1041 14.29 -0.78 25.11
C ALA A 1041 14.07 -1.69 26.32
N TRP A 1042 15.11 -1.88 27.16
CA TRP A 1042 15.02 -2.64 28.41
C TRP A 1042 14.11 -2.00 29.45
N THR A 1043 13.92 -0.66 29.43
CA THR A 1043 12.92 0.03 30.26
C THR A 1043 11.48 -0.07 29.73
N GLY A 1044 11.25 -0.72 28.58
CA GLY A 1044 9.93 -0.94 27.99
C GLY A 1044 9.52 0.07 26.91
N ASP A 1045 10.45 0.90 26.40
CA ASP A 1045 10.19 1.78 25.26
C ASP A 1045 10.17 0.97 23.95
N VAL A 1046 8.95 0.74 23.42
CA VAL A 1046 8.71 -0.02 22.19
C VAL A 1046 9.38 0.57 20.96
N TRP A 1047 9.49 1.89 20.87
CA TRP A 1047 10.13 2.54 19.73
C TRP A 1047 11.63 2.25 19.75
N ALA A 1048 12.27 2.40 20.91
CA ALA A 1048 13.67 2.02 21.08
C ALA A 1048 13.90 0.53 20.80
N GLY A 1049 12.98 -0.35 21.19
CA GLY A 1049 13.03 -1.77 20.84
C GLY A 1049 13.03 -2.04 19.33
N ALA A 1050 12.22 -1.31 18.56
CA ALA A 1050 12.19 -1.41 17.10
C ALA A 1050 13.49 -0.90 16.44
N PHE A 1051 14.00 0.26 16.88
CA PHE A 1051 15.28 0.78 16.37
C PHE A 1051 16.46 -0.13 16.71
N LEU A 1052 16.48 -0.71 17.91
CA LEU A 1052 17.51 -1.68 18.29
C LEU A 1052 17.46 -2.93 17.40
N ALA A 1053 16.27 -3.49 17.20
CA ALA A 1053 16.07 -4.63 16.31
C ALA A 1053 16.54 -4.34 14.88
N ALA A 1054 16.17 -3.17 14.34
CA ALA A 1054 16.53 -2.74 12.99
C ALA A 1054 18.05 -2.60 12.86
N LEU A 1055 18.68 -1.85 13.78
CA LEU A 1055 20.11 -1.61 13.77
C LEU A 1055 20.90 -2.93 13.95
N SER A 1056 20.48 -3.82 14.86
CA SER A 1056 21.15 -5.11 15.06
C SER A 1056 21.11 -6.00 13.82
N GLY A 1057 19.95 -6.08 13.15
CA GLY A 1057 19.82 -6.87 11.91
C GLY A 1057 20.65 -6.31 10.76
N VAL A 1058 20.63 -4.98 10.57
CA VAL A 1058 21.44 -4.31 9.54
C VAL A 1058 22.93 -4.53 9.81
N LEU A 1059 23.38 -4.42 11.07
CA LEU A 1059 24.81 -4.61 11.38
C LEU A 1059 25.31 -6.02 11.04
N VAL A 1060 24.48 -7.06 11.16
CA VAL A 1060 24.85 -8.42 10.72
C VAL A 1060 25.13 -8.45 9.22
N ILE A 1061 24.32 -7.76 8.42
CA ILE A 1061 24.55 -7.64 6.97
C ILE A 1061 25.86 -6.88 6.73
N THR A 1062 26.11 -5.78 7.44
CA THR A 1062 27.31 -4.94 7.25
C THR A 1062 28.64 -5.62 7.59
N LEU A 1063 28.63 -6.75 8.31
CA LEU A 1063 29.85 -7.54 8.54
C LEU A 1063 30.35 -8.21 7.26
N LEU A 1064 29.43 -8.55 6.36
CA LEU A 1064 29.68 -9.29 5.12
C LEU A 1064 29.43 -8.45 3.87
N ASP A 1065 28.88 -7.26 3.99
CA ASP A 1065 28.64 -6.35 2.88
C ASP A 1065 28.85 -4.90 3.32
N THR A 1066 29.01 -4.01 2.37
CA THR A 1066 29.14 -2.57 2.61
C THR A 1066 27.82 -1.88 2.30
N LEU A 1067 27.51 -0.84 3.08
CA LEU A 1067 26.35 0.03 2.86
C LEU A 1067 26.75 1.51 2.83
N ILE A 1068 28.04 1.81 3.03
CA ILE A 1068 28.51 3.19 3.20
C ILE A 1068 28.84 3.88 1.88
N ASP A 1069 29.08 3.11 0.83
CA ASP A 1069 29.25 3.54 -0.56
C ASP A 1069 27.93 3.84 -1.26
N ALA A 1070 26.81 3.43 -0.69
CA ALA A 1070 25.46 3.83 -1.06
C ALA A 1070 24.99 5.03 -0.20
N PRO A 1071 24.90 6.27 -0.74
CA PRO A 1071 24.65 7.48 0.05
C PRO A 1071 23.33 7.44 0.83
N ARG A 1072 22.29 6.84 0.23
CA ARG A 1072 20.96 6.69 0.84
C ARG A 1072 20.97 5.72 2.03
N PHE A 1073 21.80 4.69 1.99
CA PHE A 1073 21.93 3.70 3.06
C PHE A 1073 22.88 4.14 4.17
N LEU A 1074 23.94 4.87 3.83
CA LEU A 1074 24.72 5.62 4.81
C LEU A 1074 23.82 6.58 5.61
N LEU A 1075 22.98 7.36 4.92
CA LEU A 1075 21.97 8.20 5.55
C LEU A 1075 21.03 7.39 6.47
N LEU A 1076 20.46 6.29 5.97
CA LEU A 1076 19.55 5.44 6.74
C LEU A 1076 20.20 4.91 8.02
N LEU A 1077 21.41 4.37 7.93
CA LEU A 1077 22.15 3.81 9.06
C LEU A 1077 22.38 4.86 10.15
N LEU A 1078 22.80 6.06 9.76
CA LEU A 1078 23.01 7.18 10.68
C LEU A 1078 21.69 7.64 11.32
N LEU A 1079 20.60 7.72 10.54
CA LEU A 1079 19.28 8.07 11.05
C LEU A 1079 18.72 7.01 12.01
N LEU A 1080 18.86 5.72 11.72
CA LEU A 1080 18.43 4.65 12.64
C LEU A 1080 19.13 4.76 13.99
N THR A 1081 20.42 5.10 13.97
CA THR A 1081 21.23 5.27 15.17
C THR A 1081 20.80 6.51 15.98
N TRP A 1082 20.64 7.66 15.33
CA TRP A 1082 20.30 8.92 15.99
C TRP A 1082 18.83 9.04 16.40
N VAL A 1083 17.90 8.56 15.59
CA VAL A 1083 16.48 8.60 15.93
C VAL A 1083 16.17 7.60 17.04
N GLY A 1084 16.84 6.44 17.05
CA GLY A 1084 16.70 5.43 18.11
C GLY A 1084 17.08 5.95 19.50
N TRP A 1085 18.13 6.76 19.60
CA TRP A 1085 18.54 7.34 20.89
C TRP A 1085 17.82 8.64 21.25
N ALA A 1086 17.02 9.21 20.33
CA ALA A 1086 16.43 10.54 20.51
C ALA A 1086 15.36 10.50 21.62
N GLY A 1087 15.51 11.36 22.63
CA GLY A 1087 14.53 11.50 23.74
C GLY A 1087 15.11 11.60 25.16
N GLU A 1088 16.44 11.67 25.34
CA GLU A 1088 17.03 12.11 26.62
C GLU A 1088 16.90 13.65 26.78
N SER A 1089 15.69 14.20 26.92
CA SER A 1089 15.58 15.49 27.60
C SER A 1089 15.66 15.21 29.10
N ARG A 1090 16.82 15.42 29.71
CA ARG A 1090 17.05 15.41 31.17
C ARG A 1090 16.22 16.48 31.94
N SER A 1091 15.01 16.82 31.50
CA SER A 1091 14.08 17.67 32.28
C SER A 1091 13.33 16.88 33.35
N ALA A 1092 13.47 15.55 33.41
CA ALA A 1092 12.77 14.68 34.37
C ALA A 1092 13.66 14.08 35.47
N ARG A 1093 14.96 14.40 35.52
CA ARG A 1093 15.78 14.16 36.73
C ARG A 1093 15.94 15.49 37.42
N GLY A 1094 15.27 15.64 38.57
CA GLY A 1094 15.49 16.75 39.48
C GLY A 1094 17.00 16.94 39.68
N ALA A 1095 17.43 18.19 39.63
CA ALA A 1095 18.71 18.56 40.23
C ALA A 1095 18.62 18.24 41.74
N PRO A 1096 19.71 17.80 42.38
CA PRO A 1096 19.77 17.72 43.85
C PRO A 1096 19.47 19.08 44.49
#